data_AF-A0A932WI75-F1
#
_entry.id   AF-A0A932WI75-F1
#
_cell.length_a   1.000
_cell.length_b   1.000
_cell.length_c   1.000
_cell.angle_alpha   90.00
_cell.angle_beta   90.00
_cell.angle_gamma   90.00
#
_symmetry.space_group_name_H-M   'P 1'
#
loop_
_entity.id
_entity.type
_entity.pdbx_description
1 polymer ?
#
loop_
_entity_poly.entity_id
_entity_poly.type
_entity_poly.pdbx_seq_one_letter_code
_entity_poly.pdbx_strand_id
1 'polypeptide(L)'
;MKWIVVFFLFFLFTTASAQATSDTFDRPNSTDLGSGWNEYLINLDIFNNQLRNSNAGSKATQFTPAIGPNQDVSTDCKVTAAGNMCAVMARWADANNFYYARLDASAGDIKLFKVVNGASTPLGTAVRSLQLNTYYKIRLVFSGSSLKLYFANESTPALSVTDTSLTAGNYAGIRSYASAADTTWFNNFSAVSINRPPVARLSNAPASGEAPLTIHFDGTASSDADGTIAAYRWDFGDGTTETAAAVDHTYYTAGTYTVKLTVTDNAGATASTQVKITTDSICPGPTRLPYIAFMTPTSATLAWECDTDGTVTWGAGTTMNHQKGSAGFSAFGDGFNVPDATTIGHGWDEYLPDFKIISNQIVNLDAAAQEARITKHLGPNQSVSADCMVKEVGNSCGVMGRWLDPNNYYYLRLDAGQQNIRLMKKVGGVYTTLATANRSLTSETFYRLRLEIHQQQLQAFFADETTPAITVDDSSLAQGDFAGIRSYATAAAMTFFDNFEAKGDLGNRHFVTLPNLRSNTLYTYRVVVNGVTFGEGTFRSAKAPGSNQFNFVVFGDCGSGMPAQDSVAALMEKLSFSFGLIPGDVIYDRGTEAEFDPHYFTPYKNVIRHLPIFPVVGNHDVLDNNGVSFKSHFYHPKENLYYDFHWGDTHFIALDSTYASFHSPDPKQLAWLEQTLAASTAKWKIVYFHHPPYSNGEYGSESHALNNFVPLFEKYGVRVVFNGHAHSYERTHSMNGVTYIVTGGGGSPLTEVGSSAFTAFSASSYHLILGEMAGDTLTLKAIDPTGAVFDTVTIKR
;
A
#
# COMPACT_ATOMS: atom_id res chain seq x y z
N MET A 1 -43.03 16.93 -39.10
CA MET A 1 -43.97 16.61 -37.99
C MET A 1 -43.20 15.94 -36.87
N LYS A 2 -42.97 16.66 -35.76
CA LYS A 2 -43.12 16.24 -34.35
C LYS A 2 -42.38 17.23 -33.43
N TRP A 3 -43.18 18.23 -33.03
CA TRP A 3 -43.19 19.06 -31.82
C TRP A 3 -41.91 19.28 -30.99
N ILE A 4 -41.55 20.57 -30.93
CA ILE A 4 -40.78 21.24 -29.88
C ILE A 4 -41.60 21.27 -28.59
N VAL A 5 -41.00 20.91 -27.46
CA VAL A 5 -41.39 21.41 -26.13
C VAL A 5 -40.09 21.69 -25.36
N VAL A 6 -39.70 22.96 -25.29
CA VAL A 6 -38.68 23.47 -24.37
C VAL A 6 -39.40 23.87 -23.09
N PHE A 7 -39.19 23.11 -22.01
CA PHE A 7 -39.61 23.52 -20.68
C PHE A 7 -38.61 24.53 -20.12
N PHE A 8 -39.00 25.81 -20.10
CA PHE A 8 -38.43 26.77 -19.14
C PHE A 8 -39.07 26.47 -17.78
N LEU A 9 -38.34 25.79 -16.89
CA LEU A 9 -38.74 25.68 -15.50
C LEU A 9 -38.34 26.99 -14.78
N PHE A 10 -39.29 27.93 -14.72
CA PHE A 10 -39.24 29.00 -13.73
C PHE A 10 -39.45 28.36 -12.36
N PHE A 11 -38.39 28.22 -11.55
CA PHE A 11 -38.54 27.99 -10.12
C PHE A 11 -39.12 29.29 -9.52
N LEU A 12 -40.44 29.29 -9.27
CA LEU A 12 -41.02 30.20 -8.30
C LEU A 12 -40.49 29.80 -6.92
N PHE A 13 -39.46 30.51 -6.45
CA PHE A 13 -39.17 30.55 -5.03
C PHE A 13 -40.36 31.23 -4.35
N THR A 14 -41.20 30.46 -3.66
CA THR A 14 -42.06 31.02 -2.63
C THR A 14 -41.16 31.45 -1.49
N THR A 15 -40.75 32.71 -1.47
CA THR A 15 -40.16 33.31 -0.29
C THR A 15 -41.23 33.30 0.80
N ALA A 16 -41.08 32.46 1.83
CA ALA A 16 -41.70 32.77 3.10
C ALA A 16 -40.96 33.99 3.63
N SER A 17 -41.43 35.17 3.24
CA SER A 17 -40.88 36.44 3.69
C SER A 17 -40.85 36.42 5.22
N ALA A 18 -39.71 36.78 5.81
CA ALA A 18 -39.66 37.17 7.22
C ALA A 18 -40.89 38.02 7.54
N GLN A 19 -41.67 37.61 8.54
CA GLN A 19 -42.95 38.24 8.82
C GLN A 19 -42.69 39.59 9.48
N ALA A 20 -42.53 40.61 8.65
CA ALA A 20 -42.41 42.00 9.05
C ALA A 20 -43.81 42.60 9.12
N THR A 21 -44.17 43.09 10.30
CA THR A 21 -45.47 43.74 10.53
C THR A 21 -45.24 45.11 11.10
N SER A 22 -45.90 46.10 10.53
CA SER A 22 -45.91 47.47 11.04
C SER A 22 -47.34 47.95 11.06
N ASP A 23 -47.72 48.52 12.19
CA ASP A 23 -49.01 49.15 12.39
C ASP A 23 -48.80 50.59 12.83
N THR A 24 -49.05 51.52 11.92
CA THR A 24 -49.18 52.92 12.29
C THR A 24 -50.57 53.09 12.89
N PHE A 25 -50.61 53.42 14.18
CA PHE A 25 -51.88 53.74 14.85
C PHE A 25 -52.54 55.04 14.31
N ASP A 26 -51.87 55.72 13.38
CA ASP A 26 -52.35 56.91 12.66
C ASP A 26 -53.43 56.58 11.61
N ARG A 27 -54.62 56.17 12.10
CA ARG A 27 -55.78 55.81 11.27
C ARG A 27 -56.90 56.84 11.42
N PRO A 28 -57.42 57.44 10.33
CA PRO A 28 -58.40 58.51 10.41
C PRO A 28 -59.79 58.16 10.96
N ASN A 29 -60.19 56.88 11.09
CA ASN A 29 -61.60 56.50 11.37
C ASN A 29 -61.79 55.07 11.96
N SER A 30 -60.86 54.56 12.78
CA SER A 30 -61.07 53.25 13.44
C SER A 30 -61.42 53.45 14.91
N THR A 31 -62.46 52.76 15.42
CA THR A 31 -62.74 52.67 16.87
C THR A 31 -62.12 51.44 17.51
N ASP A 32 -61.41 50.62 16.72
CA ASP A 32 -60.78 49.36 17.12
C ASP A 32 -59.31 49.34 16.65
N LEU A 33 -58.45 48.65 17.39
CA LEU A 33 -57.05 48.34 17.04
C LEU A 33 -56.92 47.67 15.66
N GLY A 34 -57.97 46.97 15.23
CA GLY A 34 -58.06 46.27 13.96
C GLY A 34 -57.74 44.78 14.09
N SER A 35 -58.02 44.02 13.02
CA SER A 35 -58.07 42.55 13.00
C SER A 35 -56.81 41.80 13.41
N GLY A 36 -55.67 42.47 13.53
CA GLY A 36 -54.40 41.89 13.96
C GLY A 36 -54.15 41.93 15.46
N TRP A 37 -55.11 42.41 16.27
CA TRP A 37 -54.94 42.57 17.71
C TRP A 37 -55.99 41.76 18.49
N ASN A 38 -55.56 41.16 19.60
CA ASN A 38 -56.41 40.55 20.61
C ASN A 38 -56.27 41.33 21.90
N GLU A 39 -57.36 41.95 22.35
CA GLU A 39 -57.39 42.64 23.63
C GLU A 39 -57.56 41.64 24.78
N TYR A 40 -56.58 41.61 25.69
CA TYR A 40 -56.62 40.74 26.87
C TYR A 40 -57.16 41.46 28.10
N LEU A 41 -56.95 42.78 28.18
CA LEU A 41 -57.47 43.64 29.25
C LEU A 41 -58.16 44.84 28.59
N ILE A 42 -59.50 44.88 28.69
CA ILE A 42 -60.41 45.80 27.99
C ILE A 42 -60.02 47.27 28.20
N ASN A 43 -60.12 48.12 27.15
CA ASN A 43 -60.09 49.62 27.12
C ASN A 43 -58.80 50.31 26.59
N LEU A 44 -58.23 49.82 25.48
CA LEU A 44 -57.38 50.65 24.62
C LEU A 44 -58.24 51.14 23.44
N ASP A 45 -58.26 52.44 23.15
CA ASP A 45 -59.05 53.02 22.05
C ASP A 45 -58.22 53.95 21.16
N ILE A 46 -58.69 54.16 19.93
CA ILE A 46 -58.06 55.09 19.00
C ILE A 46 -58.74 56.46 19.15
N PHE A 47 -57.93 57.49 19.39
CA PHE A 47 -58.37 58.88 19.50
C PHE A 47 -57.33 59.81 18.88
N ASN A 48 -57.76 60.80 18.11
CA ASN A 48 -56.86 61.71 17.37
C ASN A 48 -55.75 60.95 16.62
N ASN A 49 -56.12 59.86 15.93
CA ASN A 49 -55.23 58.97 15.20
C ASN A 49 -54.06 58.40 16.04
N GLN A 50 -54.29 58.18 17.33
CA GLN A 50 -53.30 57.58 18.23
C GLN A 50 -54.01 56.60 19.13
N LEU A 51 -53.30 55.54 19.53
CA LEU A 51 -53.82 54.63 20.52
C LEU A 51 -53.63 55.21 21.92
N ARG A 52 -54.66 55.18 22.76
CA ARG A 52 -54.57 55.60 24.16
C ARG A 52 -55.25 54.60 25.09
N ASN A 53 -54.98 54.76 26.39
CA ASN A 53 -55.72 54.06 27.43
C ASN A 53 -56.94 54.88 27.84
N SER A 54 -58.14 54.40 27.56
CA SER A 54 -59.39 55.15 27.76
C SER A 54 -59.94 55.06 29.18
N ASN A 55 -59.29 54.34 30.10
CA ASN A 55 -59.63 54.36 31.52
C ASN A 55 -58.43 54.12 32.46
N ALA A 56 -58.68 54.20 33.77
CA ALA A 56 -57.67 53.89 34.77
C ALA A 56 -57.42 52.37 34.86
N GLY A 57 -56.16 51.99 35.04
CA GLY A 57 -55.69 50.62 35.26
C GLY A 57 -54.57 50.18 34.33
N SER A 58 -54.10 48.95 34.53
CA SER A 58 -53.16 48.30 33.61
C SER A 58 -53.92 47.61 32.48
N LYS A 59 -53.56 47.93 31.24
CA LYS A 59 -54.15 47.39 30.00
C LYS A 59 -53.08 46.79 29.13
N ALA A 60 -53.41 45.72 28.41
CA ALA A 60 -52.49 45.09 27.48
C ALA A 60 -53.25 44.49 26.31
N THR A 61 -52.63 44.56 25.15
CA THR A 61 -53.14 43.97 23.91
C THR A 61 -52.00 43.24 23.21
N GLN A 62 -52.34 42.10 22.62
CA GLN A 62 -51.42 41.25 21.89
C GLN A 62 -51.63 41.45 20.41
N PHE A 63 -50.54 41.59 19.67
CA PHE A 63 -50.55 41.45 18.23
C PHE A 63 -50.62 39.95 17.88
N THR A 64 -51.70 39.54 17.23
CA THR A 64 -52.07 38.13 16.98
C THR A 64 -51.27 37.45 15.88
N PRO A 65 -50.65 38.16 14.90
CA PRO A 65 -49.72 37.52 13.99
C PRO A 65 -48.52 36.95 14.74
N ALA A 66 -48.32 35.63 14.61
CA ALA A 66 -47.13 34.96 15.12
C ALA A 66 -45.90 35.44 14.32
N ILE A 67 -44.91 35.97 15.02
CA ILE A 67 -43.64 36.46 14.44
C ILE A 67 -42.43 35.67 14.94
N GLY A 68 -42.69 34.55 15.64
CA GLY A 68 -41.66 33.67 16.17
C GLY A 68 -40.95 34.24 17.42
N PRO A 69 -39.99 33.49 17.97
CA PRO A 69 -39.38 33.82 19.25
C PRO A 69 -38.24 34.85 19.18
N ASN A 70 -37.58 35.02 18.05
CA ASN A 70 -36.56 36.06 17.89
C ASN A 70 -37.25 37.25 17.24
N GLN A 71 -37.23 38.38 17.92
CA GLN A 71 -38.14 39.49 17.60
C GLN A 71 -37.43 40.81 17.74
N ASP A 72 -37.71 41.72 16.83
CA ASP A 72 -37.40 43.14 16.94
C ASP A 72 -38.73 43.89 17.05
N VAL A 73 -39.05 44.32 18.28
CA VAL A 73 -40.34 44.95 18.58
C VAL A 73 -40.12 46.38 19.02
N SER A 74 -40.86 47.33 18.46
CA SER A 74 -40.82 48.72 18.87
C SER A 74 -42.17 49.41 18.82
N THR A 75 -42.31 50.45 19.63
CA THR A 75 -43.42 51.40 19.58
C THR A 75 -42.96 52.77 20.07
N ASP A 76 -43.58 53.81 19.55
CA ASP A 76 -43.43 55.16 20.07
C ASP A 76 -44.42 55.34 21.23
N CYS A 77 -43.92 55.64 22.41
CA CYS A 77 -44.75 55.89 23.58
C CYS A 77 -44.70 57.35 24.02
N LYS A 78 -45.85 57.89 24.42
CA LYS A 78 -46.00 59.17 25.14
C LYS A 78 -46.78 58.98 26.44
N VAL A 79 -46.31 59.63 27.52
CA VAL A 79 -46.99 59.69 28.82
C VAL A 79 -47.29 61.15 29.17
N THR A 80 -48.50 61.46 29.64
CA THR A 80 -48.95 62.86 29.85
C THR A 80 -49.10 63.25 31.32
N ALA A 81 -49.09 62.28 32.24
CA ALA A 81 -49.19 62.53 33.68
C ALA A 81 -48.20 61.66 34.48
N ALA A 82 -47.70 62.21 35.59
CA ALA A 82 -46.74 61.53 36.47
C ALA A 82 -47.31 60.23 37.09
N GLY A 83 -46.44 59.24 37.28
CA GLY A 83 -46.82 57.91 37.81
C GLY A 83 -47.41 56.96 36.77
N ASN A 84 -47.63 57.41 35.53
CA ASN A 84 -48.13 56.58 34.44
C ASN A 84 -47.00 56.01 33.59
N MET A 85 -47.23 54.86 32.98
CA MET A 85 -46.21 54.11 32.26
C MET A 85 -46.79 53.43 31.03
N CYS A 86 -45.95 53.21 30.05
CA CYS A 86 -46.26 52.46 28.84
C CYS A 86 -45.14 51.45 28.58
N ALA A 87 -45.42 50.43 27.79
CA ALA A 87 -44.45 49.41 27.47
C ALA A 87 -44.69 48.76 26.12
N VAL A 88 -43.59 48.30 25.53
CA VAL A 88 -43.58 47.35 24.41
C VAL A 88 -43.30 45.95 24.93
N MET A 89 -43.91 44.95 24.32
CA MET A 89 -43.90 43.56 24.77
C MET A 89 -43.41 42.64 23.68
N ALA A 90 -42.66 41.61 24.07
CA ALA A 90 -42.06 40.65 23.16
C ALA A 90 -42.01 39.26 23.81
N ARG A 91 -41.93 38.23 22.96
CA ARG A 91 -42.10 36.81 23.32
C ARG A 91 -43.34 36.58 24.16
N TRP A 92 -44.44 37.25 23.81
CA TRP A 92 -45.71 37.03 24.46
C TRP A 92 -46.18 35.61 24.12
N ALA A 93 -46.34 34.78 25.15
CA ALA A 93 -46.99 33.48 25.05
C ALA A 93 -48.45 33.57 25.49
N ASP A 94 -48.69 34.22 26.63
CA ASP A 94 -50.00 34.48 27.22
C ASP A 94 -49.94 35.71 28.16
N ALA A 95 -51.07 36.09 28.76
CA ALA A 95 -51.18 37.26 29.65
C ALA A 95 -50.34 37.18 30.95
N ASN A 96 -49.75 36.02 31.24
CA ASN A 96 -48.93 35.76 32.41
C ASN A 96 -47.45 35.53 32.08
N ASN A 97 -47.09 35.40 30.80
CA ASN A 97 -45.75 35.00 30.36
C ASN A 97 -45.27 35.84 29.15
N PHE A 98 -44.49 36.88 29.42
CA PHE A 98 -43.90 37.76 28.41
C PHE A 98 -42.75 38.61 28.98
N TYR A 99 -41.95 39.19 28.10
CA TYR A 99 -41.05 40.29 28.45
C TYR A 99 -41.67 41.63 28.06
N TYR A 100 -41.36 42.68 28.82
CA TYR A 100 -41.76 44.02 28.45
C TYR A 100 -40.72 45.06 28.85
N ALA A 101 -40.52 46.05 27.98
CA ALA A 101 -39.72 47.23 28.28
C ALA A 101 -40.64 48.41 28.53
N ARG A 102 -40.53 49.01 29.71
CA ARG A 102 -41.39 50.06 30.21
C ARG A 102 -40.68 51.40 30.19
N LEU A 103 -41.37 52.45 29.79
CA LEU A 103 -40.96 53.84 29.97
C LEU A 103 -41.77 54.49 31.08
N ASP A 104 -41.07 55.19 31.97
CA ASP A 104 -41.64 55.96 33.08
C ASP A 104 -41.05 57.37 33.06
N ALA A 105 -41.80 58.31 32.48
CA ALA A 105 -41.36 59.69 32.34
C ALA A 105 -41.18 60.41 33.69
N SER A 106 -41.93 60.00 34.73
CA SER A 106 -41.79 60.57 36.07
C SER A 106 -40.55 60.09 36.81
N ALA A 107 -40.16 58.83 36.61
CA ALA A 107 -38.94 58.29 37.18
C ALA A 107 -37.68 58.69 36.38
N GLY A 108 -37.86 59.18 35.14
CA GLY A 108 -36.74 59.42 34.23
C GLY A 108 -36.01 58.13 33.89
N ASP A 109 -36.74 57.01 33.74
CA ASP A 109 -36.14 55.72 33.47
C ASP A 109 -36.87 54.93 32.36
N ILE A 110 -36.08 54.05 31.75
CA ILE A 110 -36.60 52.91 31.00
C ILE A 110 -36.13 51.63 31.72
N LYS A 111 -37.04 50.68 31.87
CA LYS A 111 -36.81 49.48 32.68
C LYS A 111 -37.31 48.25 31.96
N LEU A 112 -36.48 47.21 31.93
CA LEU A 112 -36.80 45.91 31.35
C LEU A 112 -37.31 44.98 32.44
N PHE A 113 -38.39 44.27 32.14
CA PHE A 113 -39.01 43.31 33.04
C PHE A 113 -39.28 41.98 32.32
N LYS A 114 -39.38 40.92 33.11
CA LYS A 114 -40.07 39.69 32.72
C LYS A 114 -41.32 39.50 33.56
N VAL A 115 -42.34 38.88 32.98
CA VAL A 115 -43.51 38.36 33.68
C VAL A 115 -43.50 36.84 33.49
N VAL A 116 -43.47 36.10 34.60
CA VAL A 116 -43.54 34.64 34.60
C VAL A 116 -44.67 34.23 35.55
N ASN A 117 -45.66 33.48 35.05
CA ASN A 117 -46.86 33.12 35.81
C ASN A 117 -47.53 34.34 36.49
N GLY A 118 -47.54 35.50 35.82
CA GLY A 118 -48.13 36.75 36.31
C GLY A 118 -47.23 37.57 37.24
N ALA A 119 -46.11 37.02 37.72
CA ALA A 119 -45.17 37.73 38.59
C ALA A 119 -44.19 38.57 37.78
N SER A 120 -44.16 39.89 38.02
CA SER A 120 -43.24 40.81 37.35
C SER A 120 -41.90 40.92 38.10
N THR A 121 -40.79 40.73 37.38
CA THR A 121 -39.42 40.84 37.91
C THR A 121 -38.60 41.81 37.07
N PRO A 122 -37.96 42.84 37.66
CA PRO A 122 -37.07 43.74 36.92
C PRO A 122 -35.77 43.01 36.52
N LEU A 123 -35.35 43.22 35.27
CA LEU A 123 -34.11 42.67 34.71
C LEU A 123 -33.01 43.73 34.59
N GLY A 124 -33.37 45.01 34.50
CA GLY A 124 -32.41 46.11 34.43
C GLY A 124 -33.08 47.47 34.24
N THR A 125 -32.36 48.54 34.57
CA THR A 125 -32.84 49.93 34.50
C THR A 125 -31.80 50.81 33.81
N ALA A 126 -32.23 51.66 32.88
CA ALA A 126 -31.40 52.70 32.30
C ALA A 126 -32.06 54.07 32.50
N VAL A 127 -31.34 54.97 33.16
CA VAL A 127 -31.79 56.34 33.42
C VAL A 127 -31.74 57.15 32.12
N ARG A 128 -32.78 57.94 31.86
CA ARG A 128 -32.92 58.80 30.69
C ARG A 128 -33.57 60.13 31.09
N SER A 129 -33.15 61.22 30.46
CA SER A 129 -33.82 62.52 30.64
C SER A 129 -35.12 62.52 29.84
N LEU A 130 -36.23 62.23 30.53
CA LEU A 130 -37.56 62.12 29.92
C LEU A 130 -38.44 63.33 30.25
N GLN A 131 -39.31 63.70 29.32
CA GLN A 131 -40.31 64.75 29.50
C GLN A 131 -41.71 64.20 29.28
N LEU A 132 -42.67 64.67 30.07
CA LEU A 132 -44.10 64.42 29.82
C LEU A 132 -44.51 65.04 28.47
N ASN A 133 -45.52 64.46 27.84
CA ASN A 133 -46.07 64.87 26.54
C ASN A 133 -45.10 64.73 25.34
N THR A 134 -43.98 64.03 25.51
CA THR A 134 -43.03 63.73 24.43
C THR A 134 -43.12 62.26 24.02
N TYR A 135 -43.10 62.00 22.71
CA TYR A 135 -42.99 60.64 22.17
C TYR A 135 -41.54 60.15 22.22
N TYR A 136 -41.35 58.95 22.77
CA TYR A 136 -40.09 58.25 22.76
C TYR A 136 -40.27 56.84 22.21
N LYS A 137 -39.42 56.45 21.27
CA LYS A 137 -39.36 55.09 20.77
C LYS A 137 -38.74 54.16 21.82
N ILE A 138 -39.42 53.06 22.12
CA ILE A 138 -38.89 51.95 22.91
C ILE A 138 -38.76 50.77 21.97
N ARG A 139 -37.56 50.19 21.87
CA ARG A 139 -37.30 49.04 21.00
C ARG A 139 -36.63 47.93 21.78
N LEU A 140 -37.18 46.73 21.67
CA LEU A 140 -36.74 45.55 22.39
C LEU A 140 -36.41 44.44 21.38
N VAL A 141 -35.15 44.01 21.39
CA VAL A 141 -34.59 43.03 20.45
C VAL A 141 -34.27 41.74 21.19
N PHE A 142 -34.81 40.63 20.69
CA PHE A 142 -34.64 39.27 21.20
C PHE A 142 -33.93 38.40 20.18
N SER A 143 -32.80 37.81 20.57
CA SER A 143 -32.11 36.80 19.77
C SER A 143 -31.55 35.71 20.68
N GLY A 144 -32.09 34.49 20.59
CA GLY A 144 -31.74 33.39 21.49
C GLY A 144 -32.06 33.74 22.96
N SER A 145 -31.05 33.79 23.82
CA SER A 145 -31.16 34.21 25.22
C SER A 145 -30.74 35.68 25.45
N SER A 146 -30.38 36.41 24.39
CA SER A 146 -29.95 37.82 24.47
C SER A 146 -31.13 38.77 24.29
N LEU A 147 -31.22 39.73 25.22
CA LEU A 147 -32.22 40.79 25.25
C LEU A 147 -31.51 42.15 25.19
N LYS A 148 -31.87 42.98 24.22
CA LYS A 148 -31.33 44.34 24.08
C LYS A 148 -32.47 45.35 24.06
N LEU A 149 -32.40 46.31 24.99
CA LEU A 149 -33.32 47.44 25.04
C LEU A 149 -32.64 48.67 24.44
N TYR A 150 -33.27 49.28 23.45
CA TYR A 150 -32.86 50.53 22.83
C TYR A 150 -33.88 51.63 23.16
N PHE A 151 -33.37 52.86 23.26
CA PHE A 151 -34.17 54.04 23.54
C PHE A 151 -34.05 55.06 22.41
N ALA A 152 -35.16 55.66 22.03
CA ALA A 152 -35.24 56.61 20.92
C ALA A 152 -34.58 56.04 19.65
N ASN A 153 -33.55 56.72 19.14
CA ASN A 153 -32.78 56.32 17.97
C ASN A 153 -31.32 55.94 18.33
N GLU A 154 -31.08 55.54 19.58
CA GLU A 154 -29.75 55.10 20.02
C GLU A 154 -29.28 53.88 19.20
N SER A 155 -28.01 53.91 18.75
CA SER A 155 -27.38 52.79 18.04
C SER A 155 -26.79 51.75 18.99
N THR A 156 -26.50 52.14 20.23
CA THR A 156 -26.08 51.25 21.32
C THR A 156 -27.27 50.90 22.22
N PRO A 157 -27.38 49.67 22.72
CA PRO A 157 -28.44 49.32 23.66
C PRO A 157 -28.31 50.13 24.95
N ALA A 158 -29.43 50.67 25.41
CA ALA A 158 -29.56 51.23 26.76
C ALA A 158 -29.34 50.16 27.85
N LEU A 159 -29.76 48.92 27.58
CA LEU A 159 -29.51 47.74 28.41
C LEU A 159 -29.25 46.52 27.52
N SER A 160 -28.34 45.66 27.97
CA SER A 160 -28.15 44.31 27.41
C SER A 160 -28.19 43.30 28.54
N VAL A 161 -29.10 42.33 28.46
CA VAL A 161 -29.30 41.28 29.47
C VAL A 161 -29.30 39.92 28.78
N THR A 162 -28.84 38.89 29.47
CA THR A 162 -29.02 37.49 29.07
C THR A 162 -29.99 36.83 30.05
N ASP A 163 -31.10 36.28 29.57
CA ASP A 163 -32.10 35.60 30.41
C ASP A 163 -32.67 34.39 29.64
N THR A 164 -32.77 33.25 30.32
CA THR A 164 -33.24 31.96 29.78
C THR A 164 -34.54 31.49 30.43
N SER A 165 -35.19 32.35 31.22
CA SER A 165 -36.24 31.93 32.15
C SER A 165 -37.63 31.75 31.53
N LEU A 166 -37.85 32.23 30.30
CA LEU A 166 -39.08 32.01 29.54
C LEU A 166 -38.78 31.14 28.31
N THR A 167 -39.60 30.10 28.13
CA THR A 167 -39.70 29.38 26.85
C THR A 167 -40.35 30.31 25.82
N ALA A 168 -39.91 30.18 24.57
CA ALA A 168 -39.99 31.26 23.60
C ALA A 168 -41.44 31.47 23.08
N GLY A 169 -42.12 32.54 23.54
CA GLY A 169 -43.42 32.96 23.00
C GLY A 169 -43.29 33.59 21.60
N ASN A 170 -44.35 33.50 20.79
CA ASN A 170 -44.31 33.85 19.35
C ASN A 170 -44.93 35.19 18.99
N TYR A 171 -45.45 35.93 19.97
CA TYR A 171 -46.23 37.14 19.72
C TYR A 171 -45.57 38.38 20.35
N ALA A 172 -46.02 39.56 19.94
CA ALA A 172 -45.61 40.85 20.46
C ALA A 172 -46.83 41.66 20.90
N GLY A 173 -46.61 42.80 21.56
CA GLY A 173 -47.74 43.64 21.98
C GLY A 173 -47.32 44.91 22.70
N ILE A 174 -48.29 45.55 23.35
CA ILE A 174 -48.10 46.78 24.12
C ILE A 174 -48.90 46.72 25.41
N ARG A 175 -48.40 47.45 26.42
CA ARG A 175 -49.02 47.52 27.75
C ARG A 175 -49.00 48.92 28.31
N SER A 176 -50.10 49.36 28.88
CA SER A 176 -50.26 50.63 29.58
C SER A 176 -50.48 50.41 31.08
N TYR A 177 -50.06 51.38 31.89
CA TYR A 177 -50.38 51.53 33.29
C TYR A 177 -50.76 52.99 33.54
N ALA A 178 -52.05 53.23 33.77
CA ALA A 178 -52.62 54.56 33.88
C ALA A 178 -53.43 54.73 35.18
N SER A 179 -53.31 55.85 35.86
CA SER A 179 -54.17 56.23 36.99
C SER A 179 -55.42 57.00 36.57
N ALA A 180 -55.44 57.52 35.33
CA ALA A 180 -56.56 58.19 34.70
C ALA A 180 -56.60 57.91 33.19
N ALA A 181 -57.79 58.04 32.58
CA ALA A 181 -57.96 57.95 31.13
C ALA A 181 -57.07 58.96 30.40
N ASP A 182 -56.64 58.61 29.19
CA ASP A 182 -55.92 59.45 28.24
C ASP A 182 -54.51 59.87 28.71
N THR A 183 -53.92 59.10 29.63
CA THR A 183 -52.60 59.42 30.22
C THR A 183 -51.41 58.71 29.58
N THR A 184 -51.65 57.67 28.78
CA THR A 184 -50.62 56.91 28.05
C THR A 184 -51.04 56.70 26.61
N TRP A 185 -50.11 56.90 25.68
CA TRP A 185 -50.37 56.89 24.25
C TRP A 185 -49.29 56.10 23.50
N PHE A 186 -49.69 55.42 22.42
CA PHE A 186 -48.81 54.67 21.53
C PHE A 186 -48.94 55.16 20.09
N ASN A 187 -47.82 55.16 19.37
CA ASN A 187 -47.75 55.36 17.92
C ASN A 187 -46.75 54.35 17.30
N ASN A 188 -46.80 54.16 15.98
CA ASN A 188 -45.81 53.43 15.17
C ASN A 188 -45.34 52.09 15.76
N PHE A 189 -46.25 51.14 15.97
CA PHE A 189 -45.87 49.79 16.38
C PHE A 189 -45.21 49.04 15.22
N SER A 190 -44.11 48.36 15.49
CA SER A 190 -43.41 47.52 14.53
C SER A 190 -42.92 46.26 15.23
N ALA A 191 -43.16 45.11 14.62
CA ALA A 191 -42.71 43.84 15.11
C ALA A 191 -42.23 42.98 13.93
N VAL A 192 -40.98 42.56 13.99
CA VAL A 192 -40.32 41.82 12.92
C VAL A 192 -39.70 40.55 13.51
N SER A 193 -39.96 39.41 12.86
CA SER A 193 -39.24 38.17 13.14
C SER A 193 -37.77 38.31 12.76
N ILE A 194 -36.87 37.99 13.68
CA ILE A 194 -35.43 37.94 13.40
C ILE A 194 -35.08 36.50 13.02
N ASN A 195 -34.74 36.28 11.75
CA ASN A 195 -34.34 34.94 11.31
C ASN A 195 -33.06 34.48 12.01
N ARG A 196 -33.01 33.22 12.48
CA ARG A 196 -31.77 32.61 12.95
C ARG A 196 -31.18 31.79 11.81
N PRO A 197 -29.86 31.92 11.55
CA PRO A 197 -29.21 31.05 10.58
C PRO A 197 -29.38 29.58 10.96
N PRO A 198 -29.54 28.68 9.97
CA PRO A 198 -29.63 27.25 10.21
C PRO A 198 -28.32 26.69 10.78
N VAL A 199 -28.34 25.43 11.20
CA VAL A 199 -27.15 24.67 11.59
C VAL A 199 -26.86 23.63 10.51
N ALA A 200 -25.75 23.81 9.79
CA ALA A 200 -25.27 22.85 8.81
C ALA A 200 -24.60 21.66 9.51
N ARG A 201 -25.00 20.43 9.17
CA ARG A 201 -24.36 19.19 9.64
C ARG A 201 -24.07 18.27 8.46
N LEU A 202 -22.88 17.67 8.50
CA LEU A 202 -22.37 16.74 7.50
C LEU A 202 -22.00 15.43 8.21
N SER A 203 -22.41 14.29 7.66
CA SER A 203 -22.07 12.96 8.18
C SER A 203 -21.46 12.05 7.10
N ASN A 204 -20.71 11.03 7.53
CA ASN A 204 -20.27 9.86 6.73
C ASN A 204 -19.23 10.04 5.59
N ALA A 205 -18.41 11.09 5.58
CA ALA A 205 -17.31 11.17 4.61
C ALA A 205 -16.01 10.53 5.16
N PRO A 206 -15.36 9.58 4.46
CA PRO A 206 -13.99 9.19 4.76
C PRO A 206 -13.08 10.41 4.63
N ALA A 207 -12.18 10.66 5.60
CA ALA A 207 -11.28 11.82 5.56
C ALA A 207 -10.22 11.73 4.45
N SER A 208 -9.98 10.53 3.93
CA SER A 208 -9.00 10.26 2.88
C SER A 208 -9.29 8.98 2.08
N GLY A 209 -8.78 8.90 0.85
CA GLY A 209 -8.83 7.72 -0.01
C GLY A 209 -8.17 7.97 -1.38
N GLU A 210 -8.08 6.95 -2.24
CA GLU A 210 -7.39 7.04 -3.53
C GLU A 210 -8.35 7.47 -4.66
N ALA A 211 -7.91 8.38 -5.53
CA ALA A 211 -8.67 8.75 -6.73
C ALA A 211 -8.64 7.61 -7.78
N PRO A 212 -9.76 7.28 -8.46
CA PRO A 212 -11.10 7.85 -8.29
C PRO A 212 -11.74 7.41 -6.97
N LEU A 213 -12.04 8.38 -6.11
CA LEU A 213 -12.64 8.14 -4.79
C LEU A 213 -14.10 8.58 -4.82
N THR A 214 -15.04 7.63 -4.83
CA THR A 214 -16.46 7.92 -4.66
C THR A 214 -16.80 8.01 -3.17
N ILE A 215 -17.31 9.16 -2.73
CA ILE A 215 -17.76 9.39 -1.36
C ILE A 215 -19.25 9.72 -1.38
N HIS A 216 -19.98 9.08 -0.47
CA HIS A 216 -21.35 9.44 -0.15
C HIS A 216 -21.37 10.59 0.86
N PHE A 217 -21.91 11.74 0.48
CA PHE A 217 -22.09 12.90 1.33
C PHE A 217 -23.56 13.06 1.73
N ASP A 218 -23.81 13.16 3.04
CA ASP A 218 -25.16 13.31 3.58
C ASP A 218 -25.26 14.55 4.49
N GLY A 219 -26.11 15.50 4.07
CA GLY A 219 -26.42 16.75 4.77
C GLY A 219 -27.76 16.75 5.52
N THR A 220 -28.52 15.66 5.48
CA THR A 220 -29.90 15.56 6.01
C THR A 220 -30.01 15.81 7.51
N ALA A 221 -28.91 15.67 8.26
CA ALA A 221 -28.85 16.00 9.68
C ALA A 221 -28.86 17.52 9.98
N SER A 222 -28.80 18.38 8.96
CA SER A 222 -28.88 19.84 9.13
C SER A 222 -30.26 20.26 9.67
N SER A 223 -30.29 21.32 10.47
CA SER A 223 -31.50 21.72 11.21
C SER A 223 -31.64 23.23 11.30
N ASP A 224 -32.87 23.72 11.33
CA ASP A 224 -33.19 25.11 11.65
C ASP A 224 -34.06 25.16 12.91
N ALA A 225 -33.80 26.12 13.79
CA ALA A 225 -34.41 26.18 15.12
C ALA A 225 -35.75 26.94 15.15
N ASP A 226 -35.99 27.81 14.17
CA ASP A 226 -37.23 28.59 14.00
C ASP A 226 -37.86 28.41 12.62
N GLY A 227 -37.45 27.38 11.88
CA GLY A 227 -37.94 27.08 10.54
C GLY A 227 -37.54 25.69 10.03
N THR A 228 -37.34 25.59 8.72
CA THR A 228 -37.00 24.38 7.97
C THR A 228 -35.90 24.67 6.97
N ILE A 229 -35.09 23.66 6.64
CA ILE A 229 -34.09 23.78 5.57
C ILE A 229 -34.82 23.78 4.22
N ALA A 230 -34.64 24.85 3.45
CA ALA A 230 -35.25 25.03 2.14
C ALA A 230 -34.36 24.57 0.98
N ALA A 231 -33.02 24.63 1.14
CA ALA A 231 -32.09 24.23 0.09
C ALA A 231 -30.73 23.75 0.63
N TYR A 232 -30.11 22.83 -0.11
CA TYR A 232 -28.74 22.36 0.08
C TYR A 232 -27.90 22.78 -1.13
N ARG A 233 -26.63 23.14 -0.88
CA ARG A 233 -25.64 23.37 -1.93
C ARG A 233 -24.30 22.82 -1.49
N TRP A 234 -23.80 21.87 -2.28
CA TRP A 234 -22.47 21.29 -2.15
C TRP A 234 -21.51 22.00 -3.09
N ASP A 235 -20.34 22.33 -2.56
CA ASP A 235 -19.15 22.67 -3.33
C ASP A 235 -18.09 21.65 -2.95
N PHE A 236 -17.69 20.82 -3.91
CA PHE A 236 -16.77 19.71 -3.64
C PHE A 236 -15.32 20.13 -3.64
N GLY A 237 -15.00 21.39 -3.96
CA GLY A 237 -13.63 21.90 -3.99
C GLY A 237 -12.83 21.52 -5.25
N ASP A 238 -13.42 20.76 -6.18
CA ASP A 238 -12.86 20.40 -7.48
C ASP A 238 -13.51 21.17 -8.66
N GLY A 239 -14.35 22.15 -8.35
CA GLY A 239 -15.09 22.96 -9.32
C GLY A 239 -16.51 22.45 -9.63
N THR A 240 -16.89 21.28 -9.13
CA THR A 240 -18.24 20.74 -9.27
C THR A 240 -19.13 21.10 -8.08
N THR A 241 -20.45 21.16 -8.31
CA THR A 241 -21.44 21.52 -7.28
C THR A 241 -22.72 20.71 -7.43
N GLU A 242 -23.39 20.42 -6.32
CA GLU A 242 -24.67 19.70 -6.31
C GLU A 242 -25.69 20.33 -5.36
N THR A 243 -26.97 19.98 -5.51
CA THR A 243 -28.08 20.61 -4.74
C THR A 243 -28.98 19.64 -3.98
N ALA A 244 -28.79 18.33 -4.13
CA ALA A 244 -29.55 17.34 -3.36
C ALA A 244 -29.08 17.27 -1.91
N ALA A 245 -29.96 16.80 -1.01
CA ALA A 245 -29.66 16.67 0.42
C ALA A 245 -28.59 15.60 0.72
N ALA A 246 -28.55 14.55 -0.11
CA ALA A 246 -27.53 13.50 -0.10
C ALA A 246 -27.06 13.22 -1.54
N VAL A 247 -25.75 13.03 -1.73
CA VAL A 247 -25.09 12.98 -3.03
C VAL A 247 -23.90 12.04 -3.01
N ASP A 248 -23.72 11.26 -4.08
CA ASP A 248 -22.46 10.55 -4.34
C ASP A 248 -21.59 11.42 -5.23
N HIS A 249 -20.34 11.67 -4.81
CA HIS A 249 -19.39 12.45 -5.59
C HIS A 249 -18.09 11.69 -5.77
N THR A 250 -17.51 11.75 -6.97
CA THR A 250 -16.27 11.03 -7.31
C THR A 250 -15.15 12.00 -7.62
N TYR A 251 -14.08 11.95 -6.82
CA TYR A 251 -12.86 12.71 -7.07
C TYR A 251 -11.92 11.93 -7.99
N TYR A 252 -11.89 12.28 -9.27
CA TYR A 252 -11.07 11.60 -10.28
C TYR A 252 -9.59 11.98 -10.22
N THR A 253 -9.30 13.22 -9.81
CA THR A 253 -7.94 13.70 -9.61
C THR A 253 -7.64 13.71 -8.14
N ALA A 254 -6.38 13.51 -7.82
CA ALA A 254 -5.94 13.65 -6.46
C ALA A 254 -5.65 15.09 -6.06
N GLY A 255 -5.78 15.34 -4.78
CA GLY A 255 -5.70 16.65 -4.20
C GLY A 255 -6.36 16.68 -2.83
N THR A 256 -6.09 17.77 -2.14
CA THR A 256 -6.87 18.16 -0.97
C THR A 256 -8.07 18.96 -1.47
N TYR A 257 -9.27 18.44 -1.24
CA TYR A 257 -10.51 19.11 -1.53
C TYR A 257 -11.18 19.56 -0.24
N THR A 258 -11.64 20.80 -0.20
CA THR A 258 -12.45 21.30 0.91
C THR A 258 -13.91 21.24 0.49
N VAL A 259 -14.61 20.22 0.97
CA VAL A 259 -16.03 20.06 0.71
C VAL A 259 -16.79 21.00 1.61
N LYS A 260 -17.57 21.89 1.01
CA LYS A 260 -18.41 22.85 1.72
C LYS A 260 -19.87 22.53 1.46
N LEU A 261 -20.58 22.21 2.53
CA LEU A 261 -22.04 22.19 2.53
C LEU A 261 -22.53 23.57 2.97
N THR A 262 -23.37 24.20 2.14
CA THR A 262 -24.15 25.39 2.51
C THR A 262 -25.63 25.02 2.54
N VAL A 263 -26.30 25.29 3.66
CA VAL A 263 -27.74 25.11 3.80
C VAL A 263 -28.41 26.47 3.90
N THR A 264 -29.58 26.59 3.28
CA THR A 264 -30.42 27.80 3.29
C THR A 264 -31.74 27.46 3.96
N ASP A 265 -32.17 28.25 4.93
CA ASP A 265 -33.49 28.10 5.56
C ASP A 265 -34.62 28.70 4.70
N ASN A 266 -35.86 28.49 5.12
CA ASN A 266 -37.05 29.00 4.43
C ASN A 266 -37.23 30.52 4.48
N ALA A 267 -36.45 31.25 5.29
CA ALA A 267 -36.42 32.71 5.37
C ALA A 267 -35.18 33.32 4.69
N GLY A 268 -34.36 32.51 4.03
CA GLY A 268 -33.22 32.91 3.22
C GLY A 268 -31.90 33.10 3.96
N ALA A 269 -31.79 32.83 5.28
CA ALA A 269 -30.47 32.83 5.92
C ALA A 269 -29.73 31.52 5.61
N THR A 270 -28.41 31.61 5.67
CA THR A 270 -27.52 30.51 5.28
C THR A 270 -26.54 30.20 6.39
N ALA A 271 -26.15 28.93 6.45
CA ALA A 271 -25.03 28.48 7.25
C ALA A 271 -24.23 27.44 6.46
N SER A 272 -22.95 27.29 6.80
CA SER A 272 -22.09 26.33 6.13
C SER A 272 -21.22 25.54 7.10
N THR A 273 -20.94 24.30 6.74
CA THR A 273 -19.92 23.45 7.35
C THR A 273 -18.97 22.93 6.27
N GLN A 274 -17.76 22.55 6.67
CA GLN A 274 -16.76 22.06 5.75
C GLN A 274 -16.01 20.85 6.29
N VAL A 275 -15.64 19.94 5.40
CA VAL A 275 -14.77 18.80 5.67
C VAL A 275 -13.65 18.78 4.65
N LYS A 276 -12.45 18.43 5.10
CA LYS A 276 -11.30 18.25 4.23
C LYS A 276 -11.28 16.80 3.76
N ILE A 277 -11.31 16.58 2.47
CA ILE A 277 -11.13 15.28 1.83
C ILE A 277 -9.75 15.29 1.20
N THR A 278 -8.90 14.38 1.66
CA THR A 278 -7.61 14.18 1.01
C THR A 278 -7.75 13.01 0.04
N THR A 279 -7.78 13.32 -1.25
CA THR A 279 -7.62 12.29 -2.26
C THR A 279 -6.15 12.19 -2.61
N ASP A 280 -5.59 11.01 -2.43
CA ASP A 280 -4.16 10.84 -2.65
C ASP A 280 -3.86 10.61 -4.13
N SER A 281 -2.86 11.33 -4.66
CA SER A 281 -2.33 11.12 -6.02
C SER A 281 -1.75 9.74 -6.07
N ILE A 282 -1.83 9.07 -7.22
CA ILE A 282 -1.39 7.68 -7.37
C ILE A 282 0.10 7.49 -7.00
N CYS A 283 0.90 8.56 -6.80
CA CYS A 283 2.16 8.60 -6.01
C CYS A 283 2.41 10.02 -5.43
N PRO A 284 3.06 10.27 -4.26
CA PRO A 284 4.09 9.48 -3.56
C PRO A 284 3.79 9.14 -2.06
N GLY A 285 4.51 8.18 -1.47
CA GLY A 285 4.49 7.86 -0.02
C GLY A 285 3.97 6.44 0.35
N PRO A 286 4.31 5.90 1.54
CA PRO A 286 5.17 4.71 1.67
C PRO A 286 4.49 3.41 2.12
N THR A 287 4.94 2.24 1.63
CA THR A 287 5.31 0.98 2.38
C THR A 287 5.67 -0.18 1.44
N ARG A 288 6.62 -1.08 1.79
CA ARG A 288 7.25 -2.29 1.13
C ARG A 288 6.34 -3.29 0.34
N LEU A 289 6.73 -4.20 -0.59
CA LEU A 289 7.91 -4.68 -1.40
C LEU A 289 7.30 -5.43 -2.65
N PRO A 290 7.94 -5.46 -3.85
CA PRO A 290 8.70 -6.63 -4.27
C PRO A 290 10.05 -6.27 -4.90
N TYR A 291 10.75 -7.31 -5.37
CA TYR A 291 12.15 -7.31 -5.78
C TYR A 291 12.27 -7.71 -7.26
N ILE A 292 13.27 -7.17 -7.97
CA ILE A 292 13.59 -7.48 -9.37
C ILE A 292 15.03 -7.99 -9.44
N ALA A 293 15.22 -9.21 -9.96
CA ALA A 293 16.53 -9.83 -10.22
C ALA A 293 16.87 -9.81 -11.71
N PHE A 294 18.14 -9.58 -12.03
CA PHE A 294 18.69 -9.76 -13.38
C PHE A 294 20.22 -9.82 -13.39
N MET A 295 20.78 -10.34 -14.48
CA MET A 295 22.21 -10.56 -14.67
C MET A 295 22.79 -9.60 -15.71
N THR A 296 23.86 -8.86 -15.36
CA THR A 296 24.57 -7.98 -16.30
C THR A 296 26.08 -7.95 -15.99
N PRO A 297 26.97 -7.74 -16.96
CA PRO A 297 28.42 -7.77 -16.73
C PRO A 297 28.98 -6.53 -16.01
N THR A 298 28.19 -5.46 -15.80
CA THR A 298 28.67 -4.18 -15.20
C THR A 298 27.67 -3.59 -14.21
N SER A 299 28.00 -2.46 -13.56
CA SER A 299 27.03 -1.73 -12.73
C SER A 299 25.80 -1.34 -13.56
N ALA A 300 24.64 -1.53 -12.95
CA ALA A 300 23.37 -1.27 -13.60
C ALA A 300 22.46 -0.43 -12.67
N THR A 301 21.52 0.29 -13.26
CA THR A 301 20.61 1.21 -12.58
C THR A 301 19.19 0.74 -12.84
N LEU A 302 18.40 0.62 -11.77
CA LEU A 302 16.97 0.34 -11.91
C LEU A 302 16.23 1.68 -11.94
N ALA A 303 15.45 1.88 -12.99
CA ALA A 303 14.46 2.96 -13.06
C ALA A 303 13.07 2.31 -13.06
N TRP A 304 12.16 2.88 -12.28
CA TRP A 304 10.81 2.35 -12.09
C TRP A 304 9.82 3.51 -11.98
N GLU A 305 8.61 3.31 -12.49
CA GLU A 305 7.53 4.29 -12.54
C GLU A 305 6.18 3.58 -12.34
N CYS A 306 5.16 4.30 -11.88
CA CYS A 306 3.79 3.82 -11.95
C CYS A 306 3.13 4.36 -13.22
N ASP A 307 2.47 3.49 -13.98
CA ASP A 307 1.78 3.87 -15.21
C ASP A 307 0.35 4.32 -14.85
N THR A 308 0.02 5.59 -15.08
CA THR A 308 -1.25 6.18 -14.61
C THR A 308 -2.15 6.75 -15.70
N ASP A 309 -1.68 6.86 -16.93
CA ASP A 309 -2.42 7.54 -18.01
C ASP A 309 -1.80 7.37 -19.42
N GLY A 310 -0.85 6.44 -19.61
CA GLY A 310 -0.16 6.27 -20.89
C GLY A 310 0.89 7.36 -21.19
N THR A 311 1.23 8.19 -20.21
CA THR A 311 2.39 9.09 -20.26
C THR A 311 3.49 8.64 -19.28
N VAL A 312 4.63 8.22 -19.84
CA VAL A 312 5.82 7.77 -19.10
C VAL A 312 6.75 8.96 -18.83
N THR A 313 7.09 9.22 -17.57
CA THR A 313 8.04 10.28 -17.17
C THR A 313 9.05 9.77 -16.14
N TRP A 314 10.26 9.47 -16.62
CA TRP A 314 11.35 8.83 -15.87
C TRP A 314 11.93 9.67 -14.73
N GLY A 315 11.80 9.14 -13.50
CA GLY A 315 12.49 9.62 -12.30
C GLY A 315 13.94 9.15 -12.18
N ALA A 316 14.73 9.81 -11.31
CA ALA A 316 16.13 9.48 -11.08
C ALA A 316 16.31 8.04 -10.56
N GLY A 317 17.12 7.24 -11.28
CA GLY A 317 17.32 5.82 -10.99
C GLY A 317 18.00 5.55 -9.65
N THR A 318 17.71 4.38 -9.06
CA THR A 318 18.42 3.90 -7.88
C THR A 318 19.62 3.07 -8.34
N THR A 319 20.83 3.42 -7.88
CA THR A 319 22.02 2.61 -8.10
C THR A 319 21.82 1.26 -7.44
N MET A 320 21.90 0.19 -8.22
CA MET A 320 21.71 -1.14 -7.67
C MET A 320 22.92 -1.55 -6.87
N ASN A 321 22.69 -2.06 -5.67
CA ASN A 321 23.76 -2.61 -4.89
C ASN A 321 24.22 -3.91 -5.56
N HIS A 322 25.50 -3.94 -5.93
CA HIS A 322 26.19 -5.18 -6.13
C HIS A 322 26.17 -5.91 -4.78
N GLN A 323 25.34 -6.93 -4.64
CA GLN A 323 25.79 -8.03 -3.80
C GLN A 323 26.89 -8.70 -4.63
N LYS A 324 28.15 -8.41 -4.27
CA LYS A 324 29.11 -9.52 -4.25
C LYS A 324 28.34 -10.62 -3.54
N GLY A 325 28.01 -11.72 -4.21
CA GLY A 325 27.42 -12.88 -3.57
C GLY A 325 28.07 -13.07 -2.20
N SER A 326 27.33 -12.71 -1.15
CA SER A 326 27.77 -12.83 0.23
C SER A 326 27.03 -13.98 0.89
N ALA A 327 26.48 -14.92 0.11
CA ALA A 327 26.62 -16.32 0.46
C ALA A 327 28.05 -16.66 0.06
N GLY A 328 28.88 -17.02 1.04
CA GLY A 328 30.32 -17.19 0.88
C GLY A 328 30.67 -17.66 -0.52
N PHE A 329 31.19 -16.75 -1.35
CA PHE A 329 32.08 -17.19 -2.40
C PHE A 329 33.05 -18.06 -1.63
N SER A 330 33.05 -19.34 -1.94
CA SER A 330 34.31 -20.01 -1.90
C SER A 330 35.22 -19.26 -2.88
N ALA A 331 35.80 -18.14 -2.43
CA ALA A 331 37.23 -18.13 -2.32
C ALA A 331 37.59 -19.37 -1.49
N PHE A 332 37.54 -20.55 -2.11
CA PHE A 332 38.64 -21.46 -1.95
C PHE A 332 39.77 -20.74 -2.68
N GLY A 333 40.34 -19.74 -2.00
CA GLY A 333 41.78 -19.71 -1.95
C GLY A 333 42.14 -20.95 -1.18
N ASP A 334 42.23 -22.08 -1.88
CA ASP A 334 43.20 -23.07 -1.48
C ASP A 334 44.52 -22.42 -1.88
N GLY A 335 44.94 -21.41 -1.11
CA GLY A 335 46.36 -21.30 -0.86
C GLY A 335 46.66 -22.68 -0.30
N PHE A 336 47.45 -23.47 -1.02
CA PHE A 336 47.77 -24.87 -0.76
C PHE A 336 48.50 -25.04 0.59
N ASN A 337 48.11 -24.27 1.61
CA ASN A 337 48.92 -23.78 2.70
C ASN A 337 48.82 -24.70 3.92
N VAL A 338 48.61 -25.99 3.67
CA VAL A 338 48.67 -27.04 4.68
C VAL A 338 49.66 -28.09 4.19
N PRO A 339 50.84 -28.21 4.82
CA PRO A 339 51.89 -29.16 4.44
C PRO A 339 51.45 -30.63 4.35
N ASP A 340 50.27 -30.98 4.87
CA ASP A 340 49.78 -32.34 5.07
C ASP A 340 48.48 -32.68 4.29
N ALA A 341 48.04 -31.83 3.33
CA ALA A 341 46.90 -32.15 2.48
C ALA A 341 47.25 -33.30 1.51
N THR A 342 46.89 -34.53 1.88
CA THR A 342 47.10 -35.74 1.05
C THR A 342 46.02 -35.96 -0.02
N THR A 343 44.97 -35.13 -0.04
CA THR A 343 43.83 -35.24 -0.95
C THR A 343 43.39 -33.88 -1.47
N ILE A 344 43.34 -33.75 -2.79
CA ILE A 344 42.65 -32.65 -3.49
C ILE A 344 41.14 -32.80 -3.21
N GLY A 345 40.44 -31.70 -2.87
CA GLY A 345 39.06 -31.73 -2.35
C GLY A 345 38.02 -32.39 -3.27
N HIS A 346 36.84 -32.71 -2.73
CA HIS A 346 35.71 -33.22 -3.52
C HIS A 346 35.26 -32.17 -4.55
N GLY A 347 35.18 -32.56 -5.83
CA GLY A 347 34.76 -31.67 -6.94
C GLY A 347 35.79 -31.48 -8.06
N TRP A 348 36.90 -32.21 -8.02
CA TRP A 348 37.89 -32.26 -9.10
C TRP A 348 37.86 -33.61 -9.80
N ASP A 349 37.37 -33.66 -11.04
CA ASP A 349 37.29 -34.89 -11.81
C ASP A 349 38.55 -35.10 -12.69
N GLU A 350 39.09 -36.31 -12.57
CA GLU A 350 40.08 -37.03 -13.41
C GLU A 350 41.54 -36.52 -13.61
N TYR A 351 42.45 -37.50 -13.61
CA TYR A 351 43.93 -37.48 -13.76
C TYR A 351 44.78 -37.04 -12.54
N LEU A 352 44.51 -37.66 -11.38
CA LEU A 352 45.37 -37.60 -10.20
C LEU A 352 46.69 -38.40 -10.22
N PRO A 353 46.95 -39.43 -11.06
CA PRO A 353 48.21 -40.18 -10.96
C PRO A 353 49.44 -39.34 -11.38
N ASP A 354 49.22 -38.27 -12.13
CA ASP A 354 50.29 -37.47 -12.74
C ASP A 354 50.61 -36.18 -11.96
N PHE A 355 49.95 -35.92 -10.82
CA PHE A 355 50.24 -34.77 -9.96
C PHE A 355 50.39 -35.15 -8.49
N LYS A 356 51.24 -34.41 -7.77
CA LYS A 356 51.38 -34.51 -6.32
C LYS A 356 51.47 -33.14 -5.69
N ILE A 357 50.93 -33.00 -4.48
CA ILE A 357 51.20 -31.86 -3.62
C ILE A 357 52.54 -32.09 -2.90
N ILE A 358 53.51 -31.22 -3.12
CA ILE A 358 54.81 -31.21 -2.44
C ILE A 358 55.02 -29.81 -1.86
N SER A 359 55.16 -29.69 -0.54
CA SER A 359 55.47 -28.42 0.13
C SER A 359 54.57 -27.25 -0.33
N ASN A 360 53.25 -27.47 -0.32
CA ASN A 360 52.24 -26.49 -0.74
C ASN A 360 52.24 -26.15 -2.24
N GLN A 361 52.83 -26.99 -3.09
CA GLN A 361 52.83 -26.79 -4.54
C GLN A 361 52.28 -28.02 -5.25
N ILE A 362 51.49 -27.81 -6.29
CA ILE A 362 51.15 -28.90 -7.22
C ILE A 362 52.32 -29.10 -8.17
N VAL A 363 52.85 -30.32 -8.17
CA VAL A 363 53.99 -30.75 -8.97
C VAL A 363 53.53 -31.76 -10.01
N ASN A 364 53.87 -31.51 -11.27
CA ASN A 364 53.68 -32.49 -12.35
C ASN A 364 54.66 -33.66 -12.19
N LEU A 365 54.16 -34.89 -12.10
CA LEU A 365 54.93 -36.12 -11.91
C LEU A 365 55.24 -36.85 -13.22
N ASP A 366 54.54 -36.55 -14.31
CA ASP A 366 54.75 -37.24 -15.58
C ASP A 366 55.91 -36.61 -16.38
N ALA A 367 56.82 -37.47 -16.84
CA ALA A 367 57.99 -37.12 -17.66
C ALA A 367 57.77 -37.39 -19.16
N ALA A 368 56.61 -37.90 -19.56
CA ALA A 368 56.26 -38.08 -20.96
C ALA A 368 55.51 -36.85 -21.49
N ALA A 369 55.51 -36.67 -22.81
CA ALA A 369 54.85 -35.57 -23.53
C ALA A 369 53.30 -35.60 -23.45
N GLN A 370 52.73 -35.92 -22.29
CA GLN A 370 51.31 -36.06 -22.02
C GLN A 370 50.82 -34.90 -21.15
N GLU A 371 49.60 -34.48 -21.44
CA GLU A 371 49.00 -33.28 -20.89
C GLU A 371 48.32 -33.64 -19.57
N ALA A 372 48.93 -33.26 -18.45
CA ALA A 372 48.32 -33.47 -17.15
C ALA A 372 47.33 -32.33 -16.84
N ARG A 373 46.13 -32.66 -16.33
CA ARG A 373 45.01 -31.73 -16.10
C ARG A 373 44.36 -31.94 -14.73
N ILE A 374 43.83 -30.87 -14.15
CA ILE A 374 42.94 -30.93 -12.97
C ILE A 374 41.80 -29.96 -13.22
N THR A 375 40.54 -30.41 -13.14
CA THR A 375 39.41 -29.61 -13.62
C THR A 375 38.24 -29.46 -12.65
N LYS A 376 37.52 -28.35 -12.75
CA LYS A 376 36.39 -27.98 -11.89
C LYS A 376 35.23 -27.42 -12.72
N HIS A 377 34.01 -27.80 -12.38
CA HIS A 377 32.77 -27.26 -12.97
C HIS A 377 32.44 -25.85 -12.45
N LEU A 378 32.26 -24.88 -13.35
CA LEU A 378 32.14 -23.43 -13.07
C LEU A 378 31.20 -22.67 -14.04
N GLY A 379 30.56 -23.32 -15.02
CA GLY A 379 29.63 -22.63 -15.96
C GLY A 379 30.33 -21.84 -17.09
N PRO A 380 29.59 -21.10 -17.94
CA PRO A 380 30.07 -20.62 -19.24
C PRO A 380 30.97 -19.37 -19.22
N ASN A 381 30.92 -18.57 -18.15
CA ASN A 381 31.81 -17.43 -17.91
C ASN A 381 32.73 -17.77 -16.74
N GLN A 382 34.03 -17.58 -16.90
CA GLN A 382 35.00 -18.11 -15.92
C GLN A 382 36.17 -17.16 -15.72
N SER A 383 36.59 -16.97 -14.47
CA SER A 383 37.91 -16.43 -14.14
C SER A 383 38.76 -17.53 -13.52
N VAL A 384 39.93 -17.78 -14.10
CA VAL A 384 40.83 -18.84 -13.67
C VAL A 384 42.20 -18.24 -13.49
N SER A 385 42.80 -18.42 -12.33
CA SER A 385 44.16 -17.97 -12.04
C SER A 385 44.99 -18.99 -11.30
N ALA A 386 46.29 -18.97 -11.55
CA ALA A 386 47.27 -19.77 -10.84
C ALA A 386 48.62 -19.05 -10.85
N ASP A 387 49.40 -19.22 -9.80
CA ASP A 387 50.81 -18.89 -9.81
C ASP A 387 51.56 -20.04 -10.47
N CYS A 388 52.19 -19.76 -11.60
CA CYS A 388 52.87 -20.75 -12.44
C CYS A 388 54.37 -20.48 -12.42
N MET A 389 55.16 -21.52 -12.12
CA MET A 389 56.63 -21.50 -12.16
C MET A 389 57.16 -22.59 -13.09
N VAL A 390 58.13 -22.19 -13.92
CA VAL A 390 58.85 -23.08 -14.85
C VAL A 390 60.34 -23.08 -14.48
N LYS A 391 60.94 -24.26 -14.29
CA LYS A 391 62.36 -24.40 -13.90
C LYS A 391 63.36 -24.48 -15.05
N GLU A 392 62.94 -24.94 -16.23
CA GLU A 392 63.83 -25.14 -17.37
C GLU A 392 63.23 -24.65 -18.69
N VAL A 393 64.10 -24.21 -19.60
CA VAL A 393 63.75 -23.79 -20.96
C VAL A 393 63.16 -24.97 -21.74
N GLY A 394 61.96 -24.81 -22.30
CA GLY A 394 61.23 -25.85 -23.04
C GLY A 394 59.97 -26.36 -22.35
N ASN A 395 59.78 -26.02 -21.08
CA ASN A 395 58.61 -26.37 -20.27
C ASN A 395 57.60 -25.22 -20.22
N SER A 396 56.34 -25.53 -19.92
CA SER A 396 55.29 -24.52 -19.75
C SER A 396 54.23 -24.94 -18.75
N CYS A 397 53.70 -23.97 -18.03
CA CYS A 397 52.48 -24.11 -17.24
C CYS A 397 51.46 -23.04 -17.64
N GLY A 398 50.21 -23.26 -17.28
CA GLY A 398 49.13 -22.35 -17.62
C GLY A 398 47.79 -22.73 -17.00
N VAL A 399 46.83 -21.84 -17.21
CA VAL A 399 45.43 -22.00 -16.77
C VAL A 399 44.52 -22.24 -17.97
N MET A 400 43.53 -23.11 -17.79
CA MET A 400 42.51 -23.46 -18.76
C MET A 400 41.17 -22.90 -18.33
N GLY A 401 40.40 -22.38 -19.28
CA GLY A 401 39.03 -21.96 -19.07
C GLY A 401 38.14 -22.34 -20.27
N ARG A 402 36.84 -22.50 -20.01
CA ARG A 402 35.82 -22.99 -20.94
C ARG A 402 36.26 -24.28 -21.63
N TRP A 403 36.54 -25.30 -20.82
CA TRP A 403 36.84 -26.64 -21.30
C TRP A 403 35.53 -27.41 -21.54
N LEU A 404 35.34 -27.87 -22.78
CA LEU A 404 34.19 -28.67 -23.20
C LEU A 404 34.48 -30.17 -23.05
N ASP A 405 35.64 -30.56 -23.57
CA ASP A 405 36.12 -31.94 -23.65
C ASP A 405 37.64 -31.94 -23.91
N PRO A 406 38.34 -33.08 -23.77
CA PRO A 406 39.80 -33.13 -23.87
C PRO A 406 40.45 -32.48 -25.10
N ASN A 407 39.69 -32.27 -26.18
CA ASN A 407 40.12 -31.73 -27.47
C ASN A 407 39.68 -30.28 -27.71
N ASN A 408 38.85 -29.69 -26.85
CA ASN A 408 38.21 -28.38 -27.08
C ASN A 408 38.25 -27.48 -25.83
N TYR A 409 39.13 -26.46 -25.80
CA TYR A 409 39.26 -25.49 -24.70
C TYR A 409 40.09 -24.25 -25.02
N TYR A 410 39.96 -23.20 -24.19
CA TYR A 410 40.91 -22.07 -24.15
C TYR A 410 41.98 -22.28 -23.06
N TYR A 411 43.18 -21.79 -23.34
CA TYR A 411 44.34 -21.99 -22.47
C TYR A 411 45.29 -20.79 -22.52
N LEU A 412 45.62 -20.24 -21.35
CA LEU A 412 46.64 -19.22 -21.18
C LEU A 412 47.93 -19.86 -20.68
N ARG A 413 48.98 -19.77 -21.48
CA ARG A 413 50.28 -20.41 -21.27
C ARG A 413 51.36 -19.39 -20.94
N LEU A 414 52.24 -19.73 -20.00
CA LEU A 414 53.55 -19.09 -19.83
C LEU A 414 54.63 -19.89 -20.55
N ASP A 415 55.46 -19.22 -21.36
CA ASP A 415 56.57 -19.82 -22.09
C ASP A 415 57.90 -19.17 -21.72
N ALA A 416 58.63 -19.82 -20.80
CA ALA A 416 59.90 -19.32 -20.29
C ALA A 416 60.99 -19.23 -21.38
N GLY A 417 61.00 -20.18 -22.32
CA GLY A 417 61.98 -20.23 -23.39
C GLY A 417 61.79 -19.15 -24.45
N GLN A 418 60.55 -18.69 -24.62
CA GLN A 418 60.20 -17.63 -25.57
C GLN A 418 59.98 -16.25 -24.92
N GLN A 419 60.13 -16.13 -23.60
CA GLN A 419 59.94 -14.88 -22.84
C GLN A 419 58.58 -14.22 -23.15
N ASN A 420 57.51 -15.02 -23.12
CA ASN A 420 56.17 -14.55 -23.42
C ASN A 420 55.07 -15.35 -22.69
N ILE A 421 53.87 -14.79 -22.73
CA ILE A 421 52.62 -15.52 -22.50
C ILE A 421 51.85 -15.66 -23.81
N ARG A 422 51.11 -16.75 -23.95
CA ARG A 422 50.30 -17.04 -25.14
C ARG A 422 48.89 -17.43 -24.74
N LEU A 423 47.92 -16.74 -25.31
CA LEU A 423 46.52 -17.17 -25.29
C LEU A 423 46.29 -18.08 -26.48
N MET A 424 45.83 -19.29 -26.22
CA MET A 424 45.67 -20.35 -27.20
C MET A 424 44.27 -20.96 -27.09
N LYS A 425 43.84 -21.61 -28.18
CA LYS A 425 42.71 -22.54 -28.18
C LYS A 425 43.13 -23.90 -28.69
N LYS A 426 42.46 -24.95 -28.22
CA LYS A 426 42.47 -26.28 -28.80
C LYS A 426 41.09 -26.53 -29.40
N VAL A 427 41.03 -26.93 -30.66
CA VAL A 427 39.77 -27.31 -31.34
C VAL A 427 40.01 -28.63 -32.06
N GLY A 428 39.23 -29.67 -31.75
CA GLY A 428 39.38 -30.99 -32.38
C GLY A 428 40.79 -31.58 -32.24
N GLY A 429 41.50 -31.27 -31.15
CA GLY A 429 42.86 -31.76 -30.92
C GLY A 429 43.97 -30.84 -31.41
N VAL A 430 43.65 -29.81 -32.21
CA VAL A 430 44.62 -28.92 -32.86
C VAL A 430 44.79 -27.63 -32.07
N TYR A 431 46.04 -27.26 -31.78
CA TYR A 431 46.38 -26.01 -31.09
C TYR A 431 46.52 -24.84 -32.05
N THR A 432 45.86 -23.73 -31.73
CA THR A 432 45.99 -22.45 -32.43
C THR A 432 46.34 -21.35 -31.43
N THR A 433 47.40 -20.60 -31.70
CA THR A 433 47.71 -19.38 -30.94
C THR A 433 46.75 -18.28 -31.38
N LEU A 434 46.02 -17.70 -30.42
CA LEU A 434 45.14 -16.55 -30.65
C LEU A 434 45.91 -15.24 -30.59
N ALA A 435 46.77 -15.11 -29.57
CA ALA A 435 47.62 -13.93 -29.38
C ALA A 435 48.81 -14.24 -28.46
N THR A 436 49.84 -13.40 -28.55
CA THR A 436 51.09 -13.50 -27.77
C THR A 436 51.41 -12.13 -27.18
N ALA A 437 51.89 -12.11 -25.94
CA ALA A 437 52.42 -10.90 -25.30
C ALA A 437 53.79 -11.19 -24.68
N ASN A 438 54.81 -10.43 -25.07
CA ASN A 438 56.17 -10.58 -24.54
C ASN A 438 56.23 -10.17 -23.06
N ARG A 439 56.91 -10.96 -22.23
CA ARG A 439 57.09 -10.73 -20.79
C ARG A 439 58.49 -11.17 -20.38
N SER A 440 59.17 -10.36 -19.57
CA SER A 440 60.47 -10.74 -19.00
C SER A 440 60.27 -11.77 -17.90
N LEU A 441 60.76 -12.98 -18.11
CA LEU A 441 60.57 -14.13 -17.22
C LEU A 441 61.93 -14.52 -16.62
N THR A 442 61.98 -14.61 -15.30
CA THR A 442 63.12 -15.12 -14.53
C THR A 442 62.87 -16.57 -14.14
N SER A 443 63.92 -17.40 -14.22
CA SER A 443 63.86 -18.80 -13.79
C SER A 443 63.53 -18.90 -12.30
N GLU A 444 62.80 -19.95 -11.92
CA GLU A 444 62.41 -20.23 -10.52
C GLU A 444 61.56 -19.13 -9.86
N THR A 445 60.91 -18.29 -10.66
CA THR A 445 59.96 -17.27 -10.19
C THR A 445 58.53 -17.69 -10.51
N PHE A 446 57.64 -17.56 -9.53
CA PHE A 446 56.21 -17.69 -9.72
C PHE A 446 55.63 -16.44 -10.39
N TYR A 447 54.85 -16.66 -11.45
CA TYR A 447 54.09 -15.61 -12.10
C TYR A 447 52.61 -15.97 -12.10
N ARG A 448 51.77 -15.06 -11.60
CA ARG A 448 50.33 -15.21 -11.68
C ARG A 448 49.87 -15.13 -13.12
N LEU A 449 49.17 -16.15 -13.59
CA LEU A 449 48.41 -16.11 -14.82
C LEU A 449 46.95 -16.01 -14.46
N ARG A 450 46.21 -15.10 -15.09
CA ARG A 450 44.74 -15.03 -14.96
C ARG A 450 44.10 -14.97 -16.34
N LEU A 451 43.17 -15.87 -16.59
CA LEU A 451 42.33 -15.90 -17.79
C LEU A 451 40.89 -15.61 -17.37
N GLU A 452 40.31 -14.57 -17.96
CA GLU A 452 38.90 -14.23 -17.82
C GLU A 452 38.18 -14.46 -19.15
N ILE A 453 37.03 -15.14 -19.08
CA ILE A 453 36.20 -15.51 -20.23
C ILE A 453 34.82 -14.90 -20.04
N HIS A 454 34.53 -13.87 -20.81
CA HIS A 454 33.26 -13.14 -20.84
C HIS A 454 32.54 -13.43 -22.15
N GLN A 455 31.67 -14.44 -22.17
CA GLN A 455 31.06 -14.94 -23.40
C GLN A 455 32.13 -15.21 -24.48
N GLN A 456 32.17 -14.48 -25.59
CA GLN A 456 33.15 -14.70 -26.66
C GLN A 456 34.46 -13.90 -26.47
N GLN A 457 34.55 -13.06 -25.44
CA GLN A 457 35.74 -12.27 -25.17
C GLN A 457 36.65 -12.95 -24.15
N LEU A 458 37.93 -13.05 -24.49
CA LEU A 458 39.00 -13.63 -23.70
C LEU A 458 39.97 -12.53 -23.27
N GLN A 459 40.22 -12.43 -21.97
CA GLN A 459 41.16 -11.47 -21.40
C GLN A 459 42.23 -12.22 -20.58
N ALA A 460 43.49 -12.05 -20.93
CA ALA A 460 44.62 -12.64 -20.21
C ALA A 460 45.40 -11.58 -19.44
N PHE A 461 45.76 -11.87 -18.20
CA PHE A 461 46.56 -11.02 -17.33
C PHE A 461 47.81 -11.77 -16.87
N PHE A 462 48.87 -11.02 -16.58
CA PHE A 462 50.15 -11.54 -16.15
C PHE A 462 50.63 -10.82 -14.90
N ALA A 463 51.12 -11.59 -13.92
CA ALA A 463 51.49 -11.11 -12.59
C ALA A 463 50.36 -10.26 -11.97
N ASP A 464 50.70 -9.09 -11.44
CA ASP A 464 49.76 -8.17 -10.80
C ASP A 464 49.21 -7.10 -11.77
N GLU A 465 49.28 -7.34 -13.08
CA GLU A 465 48.74 -6.42 -14.07
C GLU A 465 47.22 -6.25 -13.88
N THR A 466 46.79 -4.99 -13.81
CA THR A 466 45.36 -4.63 -13.67
C THR A 466 44.67 -4.43 -15.02
N THR A 467 45.44 -4.26 -16.10
CA THR A 467 44.97 -4.23 -17.48
C THR A 467 45.33 -5.53 -18.18
N PRO A 468 44.46 -6.07 -19.04
CA PRO A 468 44.75 -7.32 -19.71
C PRO A 468 45.94 -7.17 -20.66
N ALA A 469 46.86 -8.13 -20.58
CA ALA A 469 47.99 -8.30 -21.49
C ALA A 469 47.55 -8.64 -22.91
N ILE A 470 46.44 -9.39 -23.01
CA ILE A 470 45.85 -9.86 -24.26
C ILE A 470 44.32 -9.72 -24.13
N THR A 471 43.68 -9.20 -25.16
CA THR A 471 42.22 -9.22 -25.32
C THR A 471 41.89 -9.72 -26.72
N VAL A 472 41.07 -10.77 -26.80
CA VAL A 472 40.68 -11.41 -28.07
C VAL A 472 39.20 -11.76 -28.03
N ASP A 473 38.47 -11.45 -29.08
CA ASP A 473 37.13 -12.00 -29.31
C ASP A 473 37.23 -13.27 -30.17
N ASP A 474 36.76 -14.40 -29.67
CA ASP A 474 36.76 -15.70 -30.37
C ASP A 474 35.49 -16.50 -30.04
N SER A 475 34.77 -16.90 -31.08
CA SER A 475 33.48 -17.61 -30.98
C SER A 475 33.57 -19.09 -31.38
N SER A 476 34.79 -19.62 -31.52
CA SER A 476 35.01 -20.93 -32.14
C SER A 476 34.71 -22.14 -31.23
N LEU A 477 34.49 -21.90 -29.94
CA LEU A 477 34.08 -22.90 -28.97
C LEU A 477 32.67 -22.59 -28.45
N ALA A 478 31.84 -23.62 -28.31
CA ALA A 478 30.56 -23.55 -27.61
C ALA A 478 30.76 -23.28 -26.10
N GLN A 479 29.68 -22.99 -25.37
CA GLN A 479 29.72 -22.79 -23.91
C GLN A 479 30.24 -24.05 -23.23
N GLY A 480 31.30 -23.90 -22.42
CA GLY A 480 31.94 -24.98 -21.69
C GLY A 480 32.06 -24.62 -20.21
N ASP A 481 31.94 -25.65 -19.38
CA ASP A 481 31.65 -25.47 -17.95
C ASP A 481 32.83 -25.82 -17.05
N PHE A 482 34.01 -26.08 -17.60
CA PHE A 482 35.16 -26.50 -16.80
C PHE A 482 36.32 -25.52 -16.86
N ALA A 483 37.05 -25.41 -15.74
CA ALA A 483 38.32 -24.70 -15.62
C ALA A 483 39.39 -25.58 -15.00
N GLY A 484 40.67 -25.26 -15.20
CA GLY A 484 41.75 -26.06 -14.62
C GLY A 484 43.15 -25.50 -14.81
N ILE A 485 44.15 -26.27 -14.41
CA ILE A 485 45.57 -26.03 -14.73
C ILE A 485 46.08 -27.07 -15.72
N ARG A 486 47.09 -26.68 -16.50
CA ARG A 486 47.75 -27.57 -17.45
C ARG A 486 49.25 -27.30 -17.48
N SER A 487 50.02 -28.38 -17.46
CA SER A 487 51.47 -28.35 -17.66
C SER A 487 51.90 -29.15 -18.89
N TYR A 488 53.03 -28.74 -19.45
CA TYR A 488 53.80 -29.49 -20.43
C TYR A 488 55.26 -29.45 -19.99
N ALA A 489 55.85 -30.61 -19.78
CA ALA A 489 57.23 -30.73 -19.32
C ALA A 489 57.97 -31.87 -20.06
N THR A 490 59.26 -31.67 -20.33
CA THR A 490 60.14 -32.70 -20.89
C THR A 490 60.75 -33.61 -19.82
N ALA A 491 60.54 -33.31 -18.54
CA ALA A 491 60.96 -34.10 -17.39
C ALA A 491 60.01 -33.89 -16.20
N ALA A 492 59.87 -34.91 -15.33
CA ALA A 492 59.05 -34.83 -14.12
C ALA A 492 59.53 -33.70 -13.18
N ALA A 493 58.58 -33.06 -12.51
CA ALA A 493 58.78 -31.98 -11.53
C ALA A 493 59.43 -30.69 -12.07
N MET A 494 59.23 -30.35 -13.35
CA MET A 494 59.75 -29.10 -13.96
C MET A 494 58.77 -27.92 -13.97
N THR A 495 57.50 -28.17 -13.67
CA THR A 495 56.43 -27.15 -13.61
C THR A 495 55.71 -27.25 -12.26
N PHE A 496 55.48 -26.09 -11.66
CA PHE A 496 54.87 -25.96 -10.33
C PHE A 496 53.71 -24.99 -10.41
N PHE A 497 52.65 -25.30 -9.66
CA PHE A 497 51.52 -24.41 -9.45
C PHE A 497 51.32 -24.12 -7.97
N ASP A 498 50.95 -22.88 -7.69
CA ASP A 498 50.53 -22.40 -6.38
C ASP A 498 49.34 -21.44 -6.55
N ASN A 499 48.61 -21.15 -5.47
CA ASN A 499 47.50 -20.19 -5.40
C ASN A 499 46.50 -20.30 -6.57
N PHE A 500 46.03 -21.52 -6.84
CA PHE A 500 45.02 -21.73 -7.86
C PHE A 500 43.66 -21.20 -7.36
N GLU A 501 43.03 -20.35 -8.16
CA GLU A 501 41.69 -19.81 -7.91
C GLU A 501 40.88 -19.92 -9.19
N ALA A 502 39.68 -20.49 -9.11
CA ALA A 502 38.77 -20.54 -10.24
C ALA A 502 37.35 -20.19 -9.81
N LYS A 503 36.74 -19.28 -10.56
CA LYS A 503 35.43 -18.70 -10.33
C LYS A 503 34.54 -18.93 -11.54
N GLY A 504 33.36 -19.45 -11.27
CA GLY A 504 32.24 -19.45 -12.20
C GLY A 504 31.52 -18.12 -12.21
N ASP A 505 30.87 -17.85 -13.33
CA ASP A 505 30.05 -16.69 -13.65
C ASP A 505 30.68 -15.31 -13.37
N LEU A 506 31.30 -14.76 -14.41
CA LEU A 506 31.68 -13.34 -14.48
C LEU A 506 30.47 -12.40 -14.73
N GLY A 507 29.24 -12.91 -14.58
CA GLY A 507 28.03 -12.09 -14.56
C GLY A 507 27.82 -11.50 -13.17
N ASN A 508 27.68 -10.18 -13.06
CA ASN A 508 27.24 -9.59 -11.81
C ASN A 508 25.73 -9.80 -11.68
N ARG A 509 25.30 -10.33 -10.53
CA ARG A 509 23.88 -10.34 -10.17
C ARG A 509 23.54 -9.08 -9.42
N HIS A 510 22.43 -8.49 -9.79
CA HIS A 510 22.00 -7.24 -9.20
C HIS A 510 20.76 -7.46 -8.37
N PHE A 511 20.83 -7.00 -7.12
CA PHE A 511 19.72 -7.01 -6.21
C PHE A 511 19.27 -5.57 -5.92
N VAL A 512 18.00 -5.28 -6.19
CA VAL A 512 17.36 -4.02 -5.81
C VAL A 512 16.19 -4.28 -4.90
N THR A 513 16.35 -3.87 -3.65
CA THR A 513 15.22 -3.66 -2.77
C THR A 513 14.50 -2.39 -3.23
N LEU A 514 13.22 -2.51 -3.57
CA LEU A 514 12.35 -1.36 -3.81
C LEU A 514 11.63 -0.99 -2.51
N PRO A 515 12.13 -0.01 -1.73
CA PRO A 515 11.44 0.39 -0.51
C PRO A 515 10.15 1.17 -0.86
N ASN A 516 9.21 1.20 0.10
CA ASN A 516 8.10 2.14 0.11
C ASN A 516 7.06 2.01 -1.03
N LEU A 517 6.94 0.82 -1.62
CA LEU A 517 5.99 0.51 -2.70
C LEU A 517 4.51 0.38 -2.27
N ARG A 518 3.72 1.44 -2.46
CA ARG A 518 2.26 1.43 -2.21
C ARG A 518 1.60 0.12 -2.59
N SER A 519 0.73 -0.38 -1.71
CA SER A 519 0.14 -1.70 -1.81
C SER A 519 -0.78 -1.84 -3.03
N ASN A 520 -0.85 -3.03 -3.63
CA ASN A 520 -1.74 -3.35 -4.77
C ASN A 520 -1.50 -2.50 -6.03
N THR A 521 -0.35 -1.85 -6.16
CA THR A 521 -0.02 -0.94 -7.26
C THR A 521 0.77 -1.67 -8.35
N LEU A 522 0.40 -1.45 -9.62
CA LEU A 522 1.17 -1.93 -10.77
C LEU A 522 2.35 -0.96 -10.99
N TYR A 523 3.55 -1.50 -11.01
CA TYR A 523 4.78 -0.80 -11.32
C TYR A 523 5.34 -1.32 -12.63
N THR A 524 5.91 -0.42 -13.42
CA THR A 524 6.75 -0.75 -14.57
C THR A 524 8.19 -0.51 -14.17
N TYR A 525 9.08 -1.40 -14.60
CA TYR A 525 10.51 -1.27 -14.33
C TYR A 525 11.32 -1.48 -15.60
N ARG A 526 12.47 -0.83 -15.66
CA ARG A 526 13.50 -1.12 -16.65
C ARG A 526 14.85 -1.36 -16.02
N VAL A 527 15.59 -2.24 -16.66
CA VAL A 527 16.96 -2.61 -16.33
C VAL A 527 17.90 -1.83 -17.25
N VAL A 528 18.70 -0.92 -16.70
CA VAL A 528 19.63 -0.10 -17.50
C VAL A 528 21.07 -0.42 -17.13
N VAL A 529 21.89 -0.75 -18.13
CA VAL A 529 23.32 -1.04 -18.00
C VAL A 529 24.10 -0.08 -18.88
N ASN A 530 24.99 0.74 -18.32
CA ASN A 530 25.76 1.74 -19.07
C ASN A 530 24.91 2.65 -19.99
N GLY A 531 23.69 2.99 -19.56
CA GLY A 531 22.75 3.82 -20.34
C GLY A 531 21.92 3.06 -21.38
N VAL A 532 22.09 1.74 -21.52
CA VAL A 532 21.34 0.88 -22.44
C VAL A 532 20.28 0.08 -21.67
N THR A 533 19.04 0.07 -22.14
CA THR A 533 17.98 -0.79 -21.59
C THR A 533 18.22 -2.25 -22.01
N PHE A 534 18.36 -3.12 -21.02
CA PHE A 534 18.57 -4.57 -21.20
C PHE A 534 17.28 -5.38 -21.04
N GLY A 535 16.29 -4.84 -20.31
CA GLY A 535 15.03 -5.51 -20.07
C GLY A 535 14.01 -4.60 -19.42
N GLU A 536 12.75 -4.91 -19.63
CA GLU A 536 11.61 -4.21 -19.03
C GLU A 536 10.60 -5.25 -18.54
N GLY A 537 9.81 -4.86 -17.55
CA GLY A 537 8.76 -5.69 -16.99
C GLY A 537 7.82 -4.88 -16.13
N THR A 538 6.86 -5.56 -15.53
CA THR A 538 5.90 -4.95 -14.60
C THR A 538 5.78 -5.78 -13.34
N PHE A 539 5.22 -5.28 -12.27
CA PHE A 539 4.77 -6.13 -11.17
C PHE A 539 3.68 -5.42 -10.39
N ARG A 540 2.80 -6.18 -9.74
CA ARG A 540 1.88 -5.61 -8.75
C ARG A 540 2.41 -5.85 -7.34
N SER A 541 2.53 -4.80 -6.54
CA SER A 541 2.94 -4.90 -5.13
C SER A 541 1.88 -5.60 -4.27
N ALA A 542 2.31 -6.11 -3.12
CA ALA A 542 1.43 -6.80 -2.16
C ALA A 542 0.25 -5.92 -1.73
N LYS A 543 -0.92 -6.52 -1.49
CA LYS A 543 -2.09 -5.81 -0.96
C LYS A 543 -1.90 -5.47 0.52
N ALA A 544 -2.39 -4.31 0.96
CA ALA A 544 -2.32 -3.91 2.37
C ALA A 544 -3.24 -4.77 3.25
N PRO A 545 -2.91 -4.96 4.53
CA PRO A 545 -3.83 -5.53 5.52
C PRO A 545 -5.20 -4.84 5.46
N GLY A 546 -6.28 -5.61 5.51
CA GLY A 546 -7.67 -5.19 5.28
C GLY A 546 -8.21 -5.57 3.90
N SER A 547 -7.36 -5.88 2.93
CA SER A 547 -7.79 -6.41 1.62
C SER A 547 -8.00 -7.92 1.67
N ASN A 548 -9.17 -8.37 1.21
CA ASN A 548 -9.62 -9.76 1.34
C ASN A 548 -9.87 -10.46 -0.01
N GLN A 549 -9.47 -9.85 -1.13
CA GLN A 549 -9.68 -10.42 -2.46
C GLN A 549 -8.40 -10.38 -3.31
N PHE A 550 -7.88 -11.57 -3.66
CA PHE A 550 -6.74 -11.75 -4.55
C PHE A 550 -6.61 -13.20 -5.02
N ASN A 551 -5.88 -13.38 -6.11
CA ASN A 551 -5.55 -14.70 -6.64
C ASN A 551 -4.05 -14.95 -6.55
N PHE A 552 -3.65 -16.20 -6.32
CA PHE A 552 -2.26 -16.65 -6.32
C PHE A 552 -2.17 -18.03 -6.97
N VAL A 553 -0.97 -18.43 -7.39
CA VAL A 553 -0.72 -19.78 -7.90
C VAL A 553 0.27 -20.53 -7.03
N VAL A 554 0.14 -21.85 -6.98
CA VAL A 554 1.07 -22.76 -6.31
C VAL A 554 1.47 -23.87 -7.28
N PHE A 555 2.77 -24.13 -7.40
CA PHE A 555 3.31 -25.17 -8.28
C PHE A 555 4.70 -25.58 -7.76
N GLY A 556 4.89 -26.84 -7.39
CA GLY A 556 6.17 -27.38 -6.91
C GLY A 556 6.81 -28.31 -7.93
N ASP A 557 8.07 -28.70 -7.68
CA ASP A 557 8.75 -29.75 -8.46
C ASP A 557 8.79 -29.39 -9.95
N CYS A 558 9.21 -28.16 -10.18
CA CYS A 558 8.94 -27.41 -11.39
C CYS A 558 10.24 -27.02 -12.12
N GLY A 559 11.38 -27.61 -11.75
CA GLY A 559 12.71 -27.27 -12.24
C GLY A 559 13.37 -28.34 -13.11
N SER A 560 12.59 -29.23 -13.72
CA SER A 560 13.11 -30.39 -14.45
C SER A 560 13.75 -30.07 -15.82
N GLY A 561 13.47 -28.89 -16.39
CA GLY A 561 13.83 -28.53 -17.77
C GLY A 561 13.04 -29.29 -18.85
N MET A 562 12.01 -30.07 -18.49
CA MET A 562 11.28 -30.93 -19.43
C MET A 562 10.08 -30.22 -20.09
N PRO A 563 9.58 -30.72 -21.25
CA PRO A 563 8.43 -30.13 -21.95
C PRO A 563 7.14 -30.04 -21.12
N ALA A 564 6.97 -30.91 -20.12
CA ALA A 564 5.83 -30.85 -19.21
C ALA A 564 5.86 -29.58 -18.35
N GLN A 565 7.05 -29.15 -17.91
CA GLN A 565 7.26 -27.89 -17.21
C GLN A 565 6.88 -26.70 -18.09
N ASP A 566 7.32 -26.68 -19.34
CA ASP A 566 6.94 -25.62 -20.31
C ASP A 566 5.43 -25.54 -20.49
N SER A 567 4.74 -26.69 -20.44
CA SER A 567 3.28 -26.76 -20.57
C SER A 567 2.56 -26.17 -19.34
N VAL A 568 3.10 -26.39 -18.13
CA VAL A 568 2.60 -25.75 -16.90
C VAL A 568 2.90 -24.25 -16.90
N ALA A 569 4.10 -23.83 -17.32
CA ALA A 569 4.46 -22.42 -17.48
C ALA A 569 3.54 -21.69 -18.49
N ALA A 570 3.23 -22.33 -19.62
CA ALA A 570 2.31 -21.80 -20.63
C ALA A 570 0.86 -21.70 -20.12
N LEU A 571 0.45 -22.55 -19.17
CA LEU A 571 -0.84 -22.40 -18.49
C LEU A 571 -0.84 -21.16 -17.59
N MET A 572 0.24 -20.90 -16.85
CA MET A 572 0.34 -19.71 -15.99
C MET A 572 0.10 -18.42 -16.77
N GLU A 573 0.65 -18.30 -17.98
CA GLU A 573 0.44 -17.12 -18.83
C GLU A 573 -1.04 -16.85 -19.20
N LYS A 574 -1.90 -17.86 -19.10
CA LYS A 574 -3.34 -17.74 -19.39
C LYS A 574 -4.17 -17.39 -18.15
N LEU A 575 -3.58 -17.41 -16.96
CA LEU A 575 -4.28 -17.22 -15.69
C LEU A 575 -4.03 -15.83 -15.12
N SER A 576 -5.00 -15.33 -14.35
CA SER A 576 -4.88 -14.04 -13.65
C SER A 576 -4.61 -14.27 -12.17
N PHE A 577 -3.39 -13.95 -11.74
CA PHE A 577 -2.95 -14.06 -10.36
C PHE A 577 -1.96 -12.96 -10.00
N SER A 578 -1.76 -12.75 -8.70
CA SER A 578 -0.98 -11.64 -8.16
C SER A 578 0.46 -12.03 -7.80
N PHE A 579 0.71 -13.30 -7.47
CA PHE A 579 2.02 -13.86 -7.16
C PHE A 579 1.97 -15.39 -7.22
N GLY A 580 3.14 -16.03 -7.25
CA GLY A 580 3.30 -17.48 -7.20
C GLY A 580 4.04 -17.98 -5.96
N LEU A 581 3.69 -19.18 -5.50
CA LEU A 581 4.37 -19.93 -4.44
C LEU A 581 4.98 -21.20 -5.06
N ILE A 582 6.24 -21.50 -4.72
CA ILE A 582 6.89 -22.74 -5.17
C ILE A 582 7.30 -23.56 -3.95
N PRO A 583 6.61 -24.66 -3.60
CA PRO A 583 6.95 -25.53 -2.48
C PRO A 583 8.14 -26.48 -2.80
N GLY A 584 9.27 -25.91 -3.22
CA GLY A 584 10.54 -26.61 -3.39
C GLY A 584 10.78 -27.23 -4.77
N ASP A 585 12.02 -27.65 -4.97
CA ASP A 585 12.56 -28.24 -6.19
C ASP A 585 12.39 -27.32 -7.39
N VAL A 586 12.99 -26.13 -7.23
CA VAL A 586 13.01 -25.07 -8.22
C VAL A 586 14.00 -25.37 -9.33
N ILE A 587 15.06 -26.12 -9.03
CA ILE A 587 16.06 -26.59 -9.99
C ILE A 587 16.44 -28.06 -9.74
N TYR A 588 16.48 -28.82 -10.84
CA TYR A 588 17.01 -30.19 -10.89
C TYR A 588 18.35 -30.22 -11.63
N ASP A 589 19.21 -31.22 -11.46
CA ASP A 589 19.08 -32.38 -10.56
C ASP A 589 19.89 -32.21 -9.28
N ARG A 590 20.91 -31.31 -9.28
CA ARG A 590 21.90 -31.23 -8.19
C ARG A 590 21.98 -29.87 -7.51
N GLY A 591 21.17 -28.89 -7.89
CA GLY A 591 21.15 -27.60 -7.20
C GLY A 591 22.28 -26.67 -7.65
N THR A 592 22.89 -26.94 -8.81
CA THR A 592 24.07 -26.22 -9.30
C THR A 592 23.68 -24.91 -9.97
N GLU A 593 24.67 -24.02 -10.07
CA GLU A 593 24.53 -22.75 -10.76
C GLU A 593 24.08 -22.88 -12.22
N ALA A 594 24.67 -23.80 -12.97
CA ALA A 594 24.42 -23.97 -14.40
C ALA A 594 22.99 -24.43 -14.72
N GLU A 595 22.25 -24.96 -13.73
CA GLU A 595 20.90 -25.46 -13.90
C GLU A 595 19.85 -24.33 -13.89
N PHE A 596 20.14 -23.16 -13.33
CA PHE A 596 19.16 -22.08 -13.18
C PHE A 596 18.60 -21.52 -14.49
N ASP A 597 19.47 -21.25 -15.46
CA ASP A 597 19.05 -20.71 -16.75
C ASP A 597 18.14 -21.67 -17.53
N PRO A 598 18.55 -22.92 -17.80
CA PRO A 598 17.70 -23.84 -18.55
C PRO A 598 16.47 -24.32 -17.76
N HIS A 599 16.55 -24.39 -16.43
CA HIS A 599 15.48 -25.04 -15.64
C HIS A 599 14.54 -24.07 -14.92
N TYR A 600 14.91 -22.81 -14.74
CA TYR A 600 14.04 -21.83 -14.08
C TYR A 600 13.86 -20.55 -14.89
N PHE A 601 14.94 -19.85 -15.23
CA PHE A 601 14.81 -18.54 -15.89
C PHE A 601 14.25 -18.65 -17.29
N THR A 602 14.67 -19.64 -18.08
CA THR A 602 14.17 -19.82 -19.45
C THR A 602 12.69 -20.21 -19.51
N PRO A 603 12.24 -21.25 -18.77
CA PRO A 603 10.83 -21.68 -18.82
C PRO A 603 9.86 -20.62 -18.29
N TYR A 604 10.24 -19.89 -17.23
CA TYR A 604 9.35 -18.93 -16.57
C TYR A 604 9.61 -17.47 -16.96
N LYS A 605 10.46 -17.19 -17.96
CA LYS A 605 10.89 -15.82 -18.32
C LYS A 605 9.75 -14.82 -18.50
N ASN A 606 8.60 -15.28 -19.03
CA ASN A 606 7.45 -14.44 -19.28
C ASN A 606 6.62 -14.20 -18.01
N VAL A 607 6.64 -15.12 -17.06
CA VAL A 607 5.90 -15.02 -15.80
C VAL A 607 6.68 -14.16 -14.80
N ILE A 608 7.96 -14.45 -14.60
CA ILE A 608 8.80 -13.81 -13.56
C ILE A 608 9.16 -12.35 -13.86
N ARG A 609 8.93 -11.88 -15.10
CA ARG A 609 9.04 -10.46 -15.47
C ARG A 609 7.85 -9.62 -15.03
N HIS A 610 6.74 -10.27 -14.69
CA HIS A 610 5.46 -9.62 -14.45
C HIS A 610 4.91 -9.84 -13.04
N LEU A 611 5.42 -10.86 -12.33
CA LEU A 611 4.82 -11.37 -11.11
C LEU A 611 5.88 -11.75 -10.06
N PRO A 612 5.68 -11.37 -8.79
CA PRO A 612 6.50 -11.88 -7.69
C PRO A 612 6.32 -13.39 -7.53
N ILE A 613 7.42 -14.09 -7.29
CA ILE A 613 7.44 -15.53 -6.96
C ILE A 613 8.16 -15.72 -5.63
N PHE A 614 7.60 -16.58 -4.78
CA PHE A 614 8.11 -16.87 -3.44
C PHE A 614 8.45 -18.36 -3.33
N PRO A 615 9.68 -18.76 -3.69
CA PRO A 615 10.11 -20.15 -3.61
C PRO A 615 10.60 -20.53 -2.20
N VAL A 616 10.42 -21.79 -1.84
CA VAL A 616 11.20 -22.45 -0.78
C VAL A 616 12.15 -23.45 -1.41
N VAL A 617 13.09 -23.90 -0.61
CA VAL A 617 14.10 -24.89 -0.99
C VAL A 617 13.51 -26.30 -0.94
N GLY A 618 13.81 -27.13 -1.95
CA GLY A 618 13.58 -28.57 -1.99
C GLY A 618 14.88 -29.37 -1.93
N ASN A 619 14.78 -30.70 -1.92
CA ASN A 619 15.96 -31.54 -1.75
C ASN A 619 16.94 -31.43 -2.92
N HIS A 620 16.47 -31.21 -4.15
CA HIS A 620 17.33 -31.03 -5.31
C HIS A 620 18.08 -29.70 -5.28
N ASP A 621 17.48 -28.66 -4.70
CA ASP A 621 18.05 -27.32 -4.62
C ASP A 621 19.29 -27.22 -3.69
N VAL A 622 19.53 -28.21 -2.83
CA VAL A 622 20.60 -28.18 -1.79
C VAL A 622 21.69 -29.23 -1.95
N LEU A 623 21.61 -30.11 -2.95
CA LEU A 623 22.58 -31.17 -3.15
C LEU A 623 23.99 -30.63 -3.40
N ASP A 624 24.11 -29.52 -4.15
CA ASP A 624 25.35 -28.80 -4.34
C ASP A 624 25.51 -27.69 -3.29
N ASN A 625 26.65 -27.74 -2.61
CA ASN A 625 27.12 -26.73 -1.65
C ASN A 625 26.03 -26.22 -0.67
N ASN A 626 25.10 -27.10 -0.25
CA ASN A 626 24.02 -26.78 0.69
C ASN A 626 23.14 -25.59 0.24
N GLY A 627 22.85 -25.50 -1.06
CA GLY A 627 21.93 -24.54 -1.65
C GLY A 627 22.48 -23.12 -1.77
N VAL A 628 23.81 -22.98 -1.89
CA VAL A 628 24.45 -21.67 -2.13
C VAL A 628 23.96 -21.04 -3.43
N SER A 629 23.79 -21.83 -4.50
CA SER A 629 23.25 -21.34 -5.77
C SER A 629 21.78 -20.93 -5.68
N PHE A 630 20.97 -21.62 -4.87
CA PHE A 630 19.60 -21.19 -4.58
C PHE A 630 19.56 -19.83 -3.88
N LYS A 631 20.34 -19.67 -2.81
CA LYS A 631 20.41 -18.43 -2.02
C LYS A 631 20.94 -17.24 -2.82
N SER A 632 21.73 -17.50 -3.86
CA SER A 632 22.30 -16.44 -4.71
C SER A 632 21.36 -15.99 -5.82
N HIS A 633 20.28 -16.73 -6.11
CA HIS A 633 19.29 -16.38 -7.14
C HIS A 633 17.99 -15.83 -6.58
N PHE A 634 17.62 -16.21 -5.37
CA PHE A 634 16.41 -15.73 -4.72
C PHE A 634 16.73 -14.81 -3.53
N TYR A 635 15.97 -13.73 -3.42
CA TYR A 635 16.10 -12.83 -2.29
C TYR A 635 15.45 -13.45 -1.05
N HIS A 636 16.24 -13.66 0.00
CA HIS A 636 15.75 -14.12 1.30
C HIS A 636 15.85 -12.98 2.33
N PRO A 637 14.76 -12.67 3.08
CA PRO A 637 14.74 -11.55 4.03
C PRO A 637 15.75 -11.67 5.19
N LYS A 638 16.39 -12.84 5.38
CA LYS A 638 17.43 -13.16 6.38
C LYS A 638 18.36 -14.23 5.78
N GLU A 639 19.51 -14.51 6.41
CA GLU A 639 20.43 -15.62 6.01
C GLU A 639 19.81 -17.04 6.14
N ASN A 640 18.50 -17.14 6.38
CA ASN A 640 17.78 -18.38 6.63
C ASN A 640 16.92 -18.76 5.41
N LEU A 641 16.77 -20.06 5.14
CA LEU A 641 15.97 -20.62 4.05
C LEU A 641 14.44 -20.63 4.32
N TYR A 642 14.03 -20.06 5.45
CA TYR A 642 12.64 -19.91 5.88
C TYR A 642 12.31 -18.43 6.14
N TYR A 643 11.09 -18.03 5.78
CA TYR A 643 10.67 -16.63 5.82
C TYR A 643 9.14 -16.51 5.85
N ASP A 644 8.65 -15.29 6.08
CA ASP A 644 7.23 -14.97 6.06
C ASP A 644 6.96 -13.69 5.28
N PHE A 645 5.73 -13.54 4.80
CA PHE A 645 5.23 -12.30 4.22
C PHE A 645 3.71 -12.20 4.32
N HIS A 646 3.21 -10.98 4.16
CA HIS A 646 1.78 -10.70 4.14
C HIS A 646 1.31 -10.34 2.74
N TRP A 647 0.12 -10.80 2.38
CA TRP A 647 -0.61 -10.33 1.22
C TRP A 647 -2.08 -10.14 1.60
N GLY A 648 -2.51 -8.88 1.70
CA GLY A 648 -3.81 -8.55 2.24
C GLY A 648 -3.98 -9.02 3.69
N ASP A 649 -5.12 -9.64 3.97
CA ASP A 649 -5.45 -10.24 5.28
C ASP A 649 -4.82 -11.64 5.51
N THR A 650 -3.86 -12.05 4.68
CA THR A 650 -3.25 -13.38 4.73
C THR A 650 -1.76 -13.31 5.08
N HIS A 651 -1.34 -14.15 6.02
CA HIS A 651 0.04 -14.38 6.38
C HIS A 651 0.52 -15.68 5.74
N PHE A 652 1.51 -15.57 4.86
CA PHE A 652 2.16 -16.67 4.18
C PHE A 652 3.47 -16.99 4.88
N ILE A 653 3.71 -18.26 5.15
CA ILE A 653 4.87 -18.73 5.92
C ILE A 653 5.56 -19.84 5.13
N ALA A 654 6.80 -19.59 4.75
CA ALA A 654 7.69 -20.49 4.03
C ALA A 654 8.61 -21.22 5.02
N LEU A 655 8.64 -22.55 4.98
CA LEU A 655 9.54 -23.37 5.81
C LEU A 655 10.57 -24.11 4.98
N ASP A 656 11.74 -24.29 5.58
CA ASP A 656 12.80 -25.18 5.11
C ASP A 656 12.58 -26.58 5.71
N SER A 657 12.50 -27.58 4.84
CA SER A 657 12.34 -28.99 5.24
C SER A 657 13.52 -29.87 4.79
N THR A 658 14.65 -29.28 4.36
CA THR A 658 15.78 -29.98 3.73
C THR A 658 17.02 -30.10 4.63
N TYR A 659 16.91 -29.75 5.92
CA TYR A 659 18.06 -29.67 6.83
C TYR A 659 18.78 -31.03 7.06
N ALA A 660 20.13 -30.97 7.06
CA ALA A 660 21.13 -32.00 6.72
C ALA A 660 21.22 -33.30 7.57
N SER A 661 20.18 -33.71 8.30
CA SER A 661 20.15 -35.03 8.94
C SER A 661 18.81 -35.74 8.77
N PHE A 662 18.09 -35.47 7.68
CA PHE A 662 16.88 -36.16 7.21
C PHE A 662 15.71 -36.34 8.22
N HIS A 663 15.81 -35.93 9.50
CA HIS A 663 14.82 -36.30 10.53
C HIS A 663 14.65 -35.32 11.70
N SER A 664 15.26 -34.12 11.75
CA SER A 664 15.02 -33.16 12.87
C SER A 664 15.13 -31.68 12.47
N PRO A 665 14.17 -30.82 12.89
CA PRO A 665 14.09 -29.46 12.37
C PRO A 665 15.18 -28.62 13.00
N ASP A 666 15.70 -27.63 12.28
CA ASP A 666 16.53 -26.61 12.91
C ASP A 666 15.78 -26.04 14.12
N PRO A 667 16.29 -26.19 15.36
CA PRO A 667 15.62 -25.70 16.55
C PRO A 667 15.33 -24.19 16.47
N LYS A 668 16.14 -23.43 15.72
CA LYS A 668 15.90 -22.00 15.49
C LYS A 668 14.68 -21.77 14.60
N GLN A 669 14.49 -22.58 13.56
CA GLN A 669 13.29 -22.52 12.72
C GLN A 669 12.05 -22.86 13.53
N LEU A 670 12.09 -23.91 14.35
CA LEU A 670 10.92 -24.32 15.13
C LEU A 670 10.50 -23.23 16.14
N ALA A 671 11.47 -22.64 16.84
CA ALA A 671 11.23 -21.51 17.75
C ALA A 671 10.70 -20.28 17.01
N TRP A 672 11.28 -19.96 15.84
CA TRP A 672 10.81 -18.86 14.99
C TRP A 672 9.39 -19.10 14.48
N LEU A 673 9.07 -20.30 14.03
CA LEU A 673 7.73 -20.66 13.53
C LEU A 673 6.67 -20.48 14.61
N GLU A 674 6.90 -20.99 15.81
CA GLU A 674 5.97 -20.80 16.93
C GLU A 674 5.78 -19.31 17.26
N GLN A 675 6.87 -18.54 17.31
CA GLN A 675 6.79 -17.09 17.55
C GLN A 675 6.01 -16.36 16.45
N THR A 676 6.28 -16.66 15.19
CA THR A 676 5.65 -16.06 14.00
C THR A 676 4.15 -16.37 13.96
N LEU A 677 3.77 -17.63 14.23
CA LEU A 677 2.37 -18.03 14.29
C LEU A 677 1.62 -17.41 15.47
N ALA A 678 2.23 -17.38 16.65
CA ALA A 678 1.64 -16.78 17.85
C ALA A 678 1.44 -15.27 17.74
N ALA A 679 2.36 -14.56 17.07
CA ALA A 679 2.29 -13.11 16.88
C ALA A 679 1.33 -12.68 15.75
N SER A 680 0.96 -13.60 14.86
CA SER A 680 0.19 -13.26 13.66
C SER A 680 -1.27 -12.94 13.97
N THR A 681 -1.68 -11.71 13.65
CA THR A 681 -3.06 -11.22 13.71
C THR A 681 -3.81 -11.36 12.39
N ALA A 682 -3.17 -11.93 11.35
CA ALA A 682 -3.78 -12.11 10.05
C ALA A 682 -5.02 -13.01 10.12
N LYS A 683 -5.98 -12.75 9.23
CA LYS A 683 -7.19 -13.57 9.17
C LYS A 683 -6.86 -14.98 8.70
N TRP A 684 -6.07 -15.06 7.63
CA TRP A 684 -5.65 -16.32 7.07
C TRP A 684 -4.18 -16.58 7.37
N LYS A 685 -3.87 -17.83 7.70
CA LYS A 685 -2.50 -18.32 7.81
C LYS A 685 -2.34 -19.50 6.85
N ILE A 686 -1.43 -19.36 5.89
CA ILE A 686 -1.12 -20.36 4.87
C ILE A 686 0.36 -20.69 5.00
N VAL A 687 0.68 -21.98 5.07
CA VAL A 687 2.05 -22.46 5.20
C VAL A 687 2.43 -23.24 3.95
N TYR A 688 3.70 -23.17 3.53
CA TYR A 688 4.19 -23.99 2.43
C TYR A 688 5.66 -24.37 2.63
N PHE A 689 6.01 -25.59 2.26
CA PHE A 689 7.35 -26.19 2.40
C PHE A 689 7.44 -27.46 1.56
N HIS A 690 8.64 -28.00 1.33
CA HIS A 690 8.81 -29.06 0.34
C HIS A 690 8.21 -30.43 0.74
N HIS A 691 8.69 -31.05 1.82
CA HIS A 691 8.35 -32.43 2.17
C HIS A 691 6.98 -32.60 2.87
N PRO A 692 6.03 -33.41 2.34
CA PRO A 692 4.65 -33.45 2.86
C PRO A 692 4.46 -34.27 4.15
N PRO A 693 3.77 -33.76 5.19
CA PRO A 693 3.43 -34.55 6.38
C PRO A 693 2.36 -35.63 6.11
N TYR A 694 1.54 -35.44 5.06
CA TYR A 694 0.48 -36.34 4.65
C TYR A 694 0.58 -36.58 3.14
N SER A 695 0.98 -37.79 2.75
CA SER A 695 1.06 -38.20 1.35
C SER A 695 0.96 -39.72 1.19
N ASN A 696 0.27 -40.16 0.14
CA ASN A 696 0.27 -41.53 -0.41
C ASN A 696 0.95 -41.56 -1.79
N GLY A 697 1.72 -40.54 -2.13
CA GLY A 697 2.62 -40.56 -3.29
C GLY A 697 3.87 -41.40 -3.02
N GLU A 698 4.77 -41.43 -3.99
CA GLU A 698 6.00 -42.24 -4.01
C GLU A 698 6.79 -42.26 -2.68
N TYR A 699 6.94 -41.10 -2.04
CA TYR A 699 7.75 -40.94 -0.83
C TYR A 699 6.95 -41.03 0.48
N GLY A 700 5.62 -41.06 0.40
CA GLY A 700 4.74 -41.14 1.57
C GLY A 700 4.79 -39.93 2.51
N SER A 701 4.23 -40.11 3.71
CA SER A 701 4.18 -39.10 4.77
C SER A 701 5.52 -38.90 5.48
N GLU A 702 5.94 -37.63 5.59
CA GLU A 702 7.16 -37.27 6.30
C GLU A 702 6.94 -37.06 7.81
N SER A 703 7.46 -38.02 8.59
CA SER A 703 7.29 -38.11 10.04
C SER A 703 7.82 -36.86 10.76
N HIS A 704 8.84 -36.22 10.21
CA HIS A 704 9.40 -35.02 10.78
C HIS A 704 8.41 -33.85 10.77
N ALA A 705 7.82 -33.56 9.61
CA ALA A 705 6.86 -32.48 9.46
C ALA A 705 5.60 -32.77 10.29
N LEU A 706 5.18 -34.04 10.30
CA LEU A 706 4.07 -34.54 11.10
C LEU A 706 4.29 -34.31 12.61
N ASN A 707 5.47 -34.61 13.14
CA ASN A 707 5.72 -34.55 14.58
C ASN A 707 6.05 -33.14 15.07
N ASN A 708 6.65 -32.28 14.24
CA ASN A 708 7.18 -30.99 14.69
C ASN A 708 6.38 -29.79 14.21
N PHE A 709 5.86 -29.80 12.98
CA PHE A 709 5.17 -28.64 12.40
C PHE A 709 3.65 -28.71 12.56
N VAL A 710 3.05 -29.88 12.31
CA VAL A 710 1.60 -30.08 12.39
C VAL A 710 1.00 -29.65 13.74
N PRO A 711 1.59 -29.97 14.91
CA PRO A 711 1.03 -29.51 16.19
C PRO A 711 0.95 -27.98 16.31
N LEU A 712 1.90 -27.25 15.71
CA LEU A 712 1.88 -25.79 15.69
C LEU A 712 0.82 -25.24 14.74
N PHE A 713 0.62 -25.89 13.59
CA PHE A 713 -0.39 -25.51 12.62
C PHE A 713 -1.79 -25.60 13.21
N GLU A 714 -2.08 -26.71 13.88
CA GLU A 714 -3.36 -26.95 14.57
C GLU A 714 -3.55 -25.96 15.73
N LYS A 715 -2.51 -25.76 16.55
CA LYS A 715 -2.54 -24.85 17.71
C LYS A 715 -2.83 -23.40 17.33
N TYR A 716 -2.25 -22.90 16.22
CA TYR A 716 -2.32 -21.49 15.84
C TYR A 716 -3.28 -21.19 14.68
N GLY A 717 -4.06 -22.18 14.25
CA GLY A 717 -5.15 -22.01 13.28
C GLY A 717 -4.68 -21.76 11.85
N VAL A 718 -3.66 -22.49 11.40
CA VAL A 718 -3.31 -22.58 9.98
C VAL A 718 -4.46 -23.27 9.23
N ARG A 719 -4.82 -22.78 8.04
CA ARG A 719 -5.95 -23.34 7.27
C ARG A 719 -5.52 -24.22 6.11
N VAL A 720 -4.40 -23.88 5.48
CA VAL A 720 -3.88 -24.62 4.33
C VAL A 720 -2.38 -24.77 4.44
N VAL A 721 -1.91 -25.96 4.07
CA VAL A 721 -0.50 -26.29 3.94
C VAL A 721 -0.26 -26.82 2.52
N PHE A 722 0.70 -26.23 1.80
CA PHE A 722 1.12 -26.69 0.48
C PHE A 722 2.48 -27.37 0.53
N ASN A 723 2.62 -28.49 -0.18
CA ASN A 723 3.83 -29.28 -0.27
C ASN A 723 4.17 -29.68 -1.71
N GLY A 724 5.44 -29.98 -1.97
CA GLY A 724 5.93 -30.55 -3.22
C GLY A 724 6.38 -32.00 -3.01
N HIS A 725 7.56 -32.33 -3.54
CA HIS A 725 8.35 -33.55 -3.35
C HIS A 725 7.76 -34.80 -4.01
N ALA A 726 6.51 -35.13 -3.69
CA ALA A 726 5.81 -36.21 -4.39
C ALA A 726 5.25 -35.67 -5.71
N HIS A 727 5.69 -36.24 -6.84
CA HIS A 727 5.36 -35.79 -8.20
C HIS A 727 3.92 -36.14 -8.62
N SER A 728 2.94 -35.65 -7.86
CA SER A 728 1.52 -35.90 -8.03
C SER A 728 0.69 -34.79 -7.35
N TYR A 729 -0.63 -34.86 -7.50
CA TYR A 729 -1.58 -34.07 -6.72
C TYR A 729 -2.21 -34.94 -5.63
N GLU A 730 -2.22 -34.46 -4.39
CA GLU A 730 -3.01 -35.06 -3.33
C GLU A 730 -3.55 -34.00 -2.39
N ARG A 731 -4.83 -34.08 -2.06
CA ARG A 731 -5.49 -33.22 -1.09
C ARG A 731 -6.13 -34.06 0.01
N THR A 732 -5.90 -33.64 1.24
CA THR A 732 -6.50 -34.25 2.42
C THR A 732 -7.92 -33.75 2.67
N HIS A 733 -8.70 -34.51 3.44
CA HIS A 733 -9.85 -33.95 4.18
C HIS A 733 -9.34 -32.92 5.19
N SER A 734 -10.22 -32.03 5.67
CA SER A 734 -9.82 -31.13 6.75
C SER A 734 -9.52 -31.93 8.02
N MET A 735 -8.28 -31.89 8.47
CA MET A 735 -7.78 -32.54 9.67
C MET A 735 -7.55 -31.47 10.74
N ASN A 736 -8.33 -31.51 11.82
CA ASN A 736 -8.28 -30.51 12.90
C ASN A 736 -8.34 -29.05 12.40
N GLY A 737 -9.09 -28.80 11.31
CA GLY A 737 -9.25 -27.47 10.72
C GLY A 737 -8.13 -27.04 9.77
N VAL A 738 -7.22 -27.94 9.40
CA VAL A 738 -6.12 -27.74 8.43
C VAL A 738 -6.35 -28.62 7.20
N THR A 739 -6.13 -28.10 6.00
CA THR A 739 -6.12 -28.87 4.75
C THR A 739 -4.72 -28.91 4.18
N TYR A 740 -4.18 -30.11 3.97
CA TYR A 740 -2.86 -30.34 3.38
C TYR A 740 -3.01 -30.71 1.91
N ILE A 741 -2.16 -30.13 1.06
CA ILE A 741 -2.15 -30.35 -0.38
C ILE A 741 -0.72 -30.56 -0.88
N VAL A 742 -0.48 -31.72 -1.47
CA VAL A 742 0.70 -32.04 -2.28
C VAL A 742 0.44 -31.54 -3.70
N THR A 743 1.38 -30.77 -4.24
CA THR A 743 1.29 -30.12 -5.56
C THR A 743 2.59 -30.23 -6.35
N GLY A 744 3.20 -31.42 -6.38
CA GLY A 744 4.48 -31.68 -7.07
C GLY A 744 4.35 -32.03 -8.55
N GLY A 745 3.23 -31.70 -9.20
CA GLY A 745 3.02 -31.92 -10.63
C GLY A 745 3.52 -30.78 -11.52
N GLY A 746 4.48 -29.96 -11.08
CA GLY A 746 4.86 -28.72 -11.77
C GLY A 746 5.72 -28.92 -13.03
N GLY A 747 6.27 -30.12 -13.26
CA GLY A 747 7.02 -30.40 -14.48
C GLY A 747 7.89 -31.66 -14.43
N SER A 748 8.30 -32.09 -13.24
CA SER A 748 9.05 -33.33 -13.02
C SER A 748 8.22 -34.59 -13.35
N PRO A 749 8.85 -35.74 -13.67
CA PRO A 749 8.12 -36.93 -14.13
C PRO A 749 7.12 -37.39 -13.07
N LEU A 750 5.85 -37.53 -13.47
CA LEU A 750 4.78 -37.89 -12.54
C LEU A 750 4.98 -39.28 -11.95
N THR A 751 4.61 -39.42 -10.68
CA THR A 751 4.58 -40.70 -9.98
C THR A 751 3.17 -41.09 -9.57
N GLU A 752 2.95 -42.39 -9.33
CA GLU A 752 1.65 -42.89 -8.89
C GLU A 752 1.31 -42.38 -7.50
N VAL A 753 0.03 -42.06 -7.28
CA VAL A 753 -0.49 -41.63 -5.98
C VAL A 753 -1.68 -42.47 -5.58
N GLY A 754 -1.65 -42.96 -4.35
CA GLY A 754 -2.72 -43.75 -3.76
C GLY A 754 -3.80 -42.89 -3.07
N SER A 755 -4.56 -43.54 -2.20
CA SER A 755 -5.51 -42.88 -1.31
C SER A 755 -5.55 -43.59 0.03
N SER A 756 -5.66 -42.84 1.12
CA SER A 756 -5.86 -43.36 2.48
C SER A 756 -7.03 -42.65 3.17
N ALA A 757 -7.28 -42.95 4.44
CA ALA A 757 -8.39 -42.39 5.21
C ALA A 757 -8.35 -40.85 5.32
N PHE A 758 -7.16 -40.23 5.20
CA PHE A 758 -7.02 -38.78 5.18
C PHE A 758 -7.21 -38.18 3.78
N THR A 759 -7.17 -38.96 2.70
CA THR A 759 -7.17 -38.46 1.31
C THR A 759 -8.58 -38.11 0.88
N ALA A 760 -8.81 -36.85 0.55
CA ALA A 760 -10.05 -36.39 -0.06
C ALA A 760 -10.04 -36.52 -1.59
N PHE A 761 -8.89 -36.30 -2.22
CA PHE A 761 -8.70 -36.42 -3.65
C PHE A 761 -7.21 -36.64 -3.96
N SER A 762 -6.89 -37.46 -4.96
CA SER A 762 -5.53 -37.62 -5.48
C SER A 762 -5.54 -37.89 -6.97
N ALA A 763 -4.49 -37.44 -7.68
CA ALA A 763 -4.31 -37.66 -9.10
C ALA A 763 -2.84 -37.54 -9.51
N SER A 764 -2.36 -38.47 -10.35
CA SER A 764 -1.09 -38.32 -11.07
C SER A 764 -1.32 -37.44 -12.29
N SER A 765 -1.18 -36.12 -12.12
CA SER A 765 -1.37 -35.14 -13.19
C SER A 765 -0.32 -34.04 -13.09
N TYR A 766 0.14 -33.54 -14.25
CA TYR A 766 0.80 -32.25 -14.32
C TYR A 766 -0.23 -31.17 -13.99
N HIS A 767 0.14 -30.18 -13.18
CA HIS A 767 -0.81 -29.17 -12.73
C HIS A 767 -0.13 -27.97 -12.08
N LEU A 768 -0.95 -26.95 -11.85
CA LEU A 768 -0.76 -25.94 -10.83
C LEU A 768 -2.06 -25.79 -10.02
N ILE A 769 -1.99 -25.10 -8.89
CA ILE A 769 -3.16 -24.70 -8.11
C ILE A 769 -3.40 -23.21 -8.28
N LEU A 770 -4.61 -22.83 -8.68
CA LEU A 770 -5.09 -21.44 -8.61
C LEU A 770 -5.85 -21.25 -7.29
N GLY A 771 -5.33 -20.40 -6.42
CA GLY A 771 -6.00 -19.98 -5.19
C GLY A 771 -6.72 -18.65 -5.36
N GLU A 772 -7.99 -18.62 -5.01
CA GLU A 772 -8.89 -17.46 -5.09
C GLU A 772 -9.37 -17.10 -3.68
N MET A 773 -8.84 -16.01 -3.13
CA MET A 773 -9.24 -15.47 -1.84
C MET A 773 -10.40 -14.50 -2.03
N ALA A 774 -11.46 -14.65 -1.23
CA ALA A 774 -12.60 -13.74 -1.19
C ALA A 774 -13.23 -13.72 0.22
N GLY A 775 -12.87 -12.72 1.02
CA GLY A 775 -13.39 -12.57 2.39
C GLY A 775 -12.96 -13.71 3.31
N ASP A 776 -13.95 -14.42 3.86
CA ASP A 776 -13.76 -15.60 4.71
C ASP A 776 -13.81 -16.92 3.93
N THR A 777 -13.56 -16.85 2.61
CA THR A 777 -13.50 -18.02 1.73
C THR A 777 -12.20 -18.06 0.93
N LEU A 778 -11.55 -19.23 0.89
CA LEU A 778 -10.46 -19.57 -0.01
C LEU A 778 -10.91 -20.71 -0.92
N THR A 779 -10.94 -20.49 -2.23
CA THR A 779 -11.18 -21.54 -3.23
C THR A 779 -9.87 -21.93 -3.89
N LEU A 780 -9.56 -23.23 -3.91
CA LEU A 780 -8.37 -23.78 -4.55
C LEU A 780 -8.82 -24.66 -5.71
N LYS A 781 -8.29 -24.40 -6.91
CA LYS A 781 -8.59 -25.17 -8.13
C LYS A 781 -7.29 -25.80 -8.63
N ALA A 782 -7.25 -27.13 -8.73
CA ALA A 782 -6.15 -27.82 -9.39
C ALA A 782 -6.41 -27.88 -10.90
N ILE A 783 -5.49 -27.34 -11.69
CA ILE A 783 -5.68 -27.10 -13.13
C ILE A 783 -4.58 -27.80 -13.90
N ASP A 784 -4.95 -28.62 -14.87
CA ASP A 784 -3.99 -29.27 -15.77
C ASP A 784 -3.53 -28.34 -16.91
N PRO A 785 -2.46 -28.67 -17.66
CA PRO A 785 -1.97 -27.83 -18.76
C PRO A 785 -2.96 -27.56 -19.89
N THR A 786 -4.05 -28.33 -20.00
CA THR A 786 -5.13 -28.07 -20.97
C THR A 786 -6.07 -26.95 -20.51
N GLY A 787 -5.98 -26.55 -19.23
CA GLY A 787 -6.86 -25.60 -18.57
C GLY A 787 -8.05 -26.25 -17.89
N ALA A 788 -8.11 -27.60 -17.83
CA ALA A 788 -9.19 -28.30 -17.18
C ALA A 788 -8.98 -28.32 -15.66
N VAL A 789 -10.03 -27.93 -14.93
CA VAL A 789 -10.05 -28.04 -13.47
C VAL A 789 -10.47 -29.46 -13.11
N PHE A 790 -9.56 -30.22 -12.50
CA PHE A 790 -9.82 -31.63 -12.13
C PHE A 790 -10.11 -31.81 -10.63
N ASP A 791 -9.78 -30.83 -9.79
CA ASP A 791 -10.20 -30.78 -8.39
C ASP A 791 -10.50 -29.35 -7.94
N THR A 792 -11.44 -29.20 -7.01
CA THR A 792 -11.78 -27.92 -6.39
C THR A 792 -12.14 -28.11 -4.93
N VAL A 793 -11.57 -27.29 -4.06
CA VAL A 793 -11.95 -27.21 -2.65
C VAL A 793 -12.22 -25.77 -2.26
N THR A 794 -13.28 -25.56 -1.49
CA THR A 794 -13.61 -24.26 -0.89
C THR A 794 -13.49 -24.38 0.63
N ILE A 795 -12.54 -23.64 1.19
CA ILE A 795 -12.24 -23.61 2.61
C ILE A 795 -12.87 -22.34 3.18
N LYS A 796 -13.65 -22.49 4.24
CA LYS A 796 -14.24 -21.38 4.99
C LYS A 796 -13.53 -21.24 6.31
N ARG A 797 -13.28 -20.00 6.71
CA ARG A 797 -12.52 -19.71 7.93
C ARG A 797 -13.28 -20.10 9.20
#